data_AF-A0A397U2W8-F1
#
_entry.id   AF-A0A397U2W8-F1
#
_cell.length_a   1.000
_cell.length_b   1.000
_cell.length_c   1.000
_cell.angle_alpha   90.00
_cell.angle_beta   90.00
_cell.angle_gamma   90.00
#
_symmetry.space_group_name_H-M   'P 1'
#
loop_
_entity.id
_entity.type
_entity.pdbx_description
1 polymer ?
#
loop_
_entity_poly.entity_id
_entity_poly.type
_entity_poly.pdbx_seq_one_letter_code
_entity_poly.pdbx_strand_id
1 'polypeptide(L)'
;MSKRQYSDRVSSPASSAKKVTCPHIERYCKHGSPVAKIESSAFKRQVSSSTLCCDWCEAKIPKVWICLYSRCRTVVCSSSSGSHMREHFDLTYKDNKPEATHAVYINPRTLNIWCYGCGFEINPFSKDQELSKETRLVGLKNLGNTCYASAALQCLSNTPALTNYFTYCNAYIPRNININVNVNPKHPKYRLAEPFNQFMEAMWSGISPIFAPTRLISEIKRHNEIFQGFSQEDSAEFLRVILDKLHEELPYPQNGLNYTQTNGNINNIVYMNNSPSLYAGIDTMVNMVNDHYASGISSTASSASSITTSKTYEKFQRRHSSPVSIINEIFQGVYESKIKCLYCKKESLKDDYFYVLPIQVDKRFKLKSQEKGSNGVLNTVVGSIGDWLGIGGRTVKLQDCLSAFCATENLTGEDKYRCDGCKSLNDCQKTLRITRLPESLCIQLKRFRFDSYLSSKIVTHVQFPMEDLDMSPYFKESKDSSDNSKYSLYGLILHRGGIGGGHYIAYAKNSIDDSWYEFDDTYVTKKTEAEVSRLEAYVLFYKKTSPKKEQERQDILSKINDSISETHLFISRLWFNRWQFMMTPGPITNYDFICSHGGVNWRVYPKLHDMVVRIPFSVYTLLMEKYGTDGSPPFHADDYGRAGCKICEQEERKLDQRRRKEARDIDQIDTNVISHGECWYLISNTWLQSWHNFKNGGPLPGTIDNTTFLHEDGRPKPGMKRAIDYRAVNANVWNYFVHSYGGGPICIRGTIDLYSSPYTL
;
A
#
# COMPACT_ATOMS: atom_id res chain seq x y z
N MET A 1 9.66 52.85 -32.39
CA MET A 1 10.33 53.03 -31.08
C MET A 1 9.29 53.38 -30.04
N SER A 2 8.72 52.38 -29.37
CA SER A 2 7.59 52.58 -28.46
C SER A 2 7.86 51.93 -27.10
N LYS A 3 7.92 52.77 -26.06
CA LYS A 3 7.69 52.39 -24.67
C LYS A 3 6.24 51.90 -24.54
N ARG A 4 6.01 50.60 -24.63
CA ARG A 4 4.74 49.95 -24.22
C ARG A 4 5.07 48.55 -23.74
N GLN A 5 5.04 48.33 -22.42
CA GLN A 5 4.72 47.06 -21.74
C GLN A 5 5.14 47.15 -20.27
N TYR A 6 4.19 47.40 -19.36
CA TYR A 6 4.04 46.73 -18.05
C TYR A 6 2.89 47.27 -17.17
N SER A 7 2.12 48.29 -17.58
CA SER A 7 1.13 48.93 -16.69
C SER A 7 -0.30 48.37 -16.71
N ASP A 8 -0.74 47.62 -17.72
CA ASP A 8 -2.19 47.46 -17.96
C ASP A 8 -2.76 46.06 -17.66
N ARG A 9 -2.21 45.31 -16.70
CA ARG A 9 -2.86 44.09 -16.17
C ARG A 9 -2.94 44.02 -14.64
N VAL A 10 -2.80 45.15 -13.96
CA VAL A 10 -3.12 45.27 -12.52
C VAL A 10 -4.26 46.26 -12.36
N SER A 11 -5.40 45.97 -13.00
CA SER A 11 -6.68 46.48 -12.52
C SER A 11 -6.97 45.78 -11.19
N SER A 12 -6.95 46.55 -10.11
CA SER A 12 -7.31 46.16 -8.74
C SER A 12 -8.50 45.19 -8.69
N PRO A 13 -8.35 43.95 -8.17
CA PRO A 13 -9.47 43.25 -7.57
C PRO A 13 -9.60 43.77 -6.14
N ALA A 14 -10.24 44.92 -5.98
CA ALA A 14 -10.71 45.33 -4.67
C ALA A 14 -11.69 44.26 -4.15
N SER A 15 -11.42 43.78 -2.93
CA SER A 15 -12.33 43.10 -2.00
C SER A 15 -12.72 41.62 -2.19
N SER A 16 -11.83 40.71 -2.62
CA SER A 16 -11.97 39.28 -2.26
C SER A 16 -10.68 38.42 -2.39
N ALA A 17 -9.53 38.90 -1.90
CA ALA A 17 -8.33 38.06 -1.83
C ALA A 17 -8.50 36.97 -0.75
N LYS A 18 -9.02 35.80 -1.16
CA LYS A 18 -9.27 34.65 -0.28
C LYS A 18 -7.93 34.11 0.25
N LYS A 19 -7.87 33.79 1.55
CA LYS A 19 -6.70 33.21 2.24
C LYS A 19 -6.13 32.04 1.43
N VAL A 20 -4.83 32.05 1.13
CA VAL A 20 -4.10 30.91 0.57
C VAL A 20 -3.93 29.87 1.68
N THR A 21 -4.60 28.72 1.58
CA THR A 21 -4.77 27.74 2.68
C THR A 21 -3.69 26.63 2.77
N CYS A 22 -2.44 26.83 2.30
CA CYS A 22 -1.37 25.82 2.58
C CYS A 22 -0.74 26.16 3.95
N PRO A 23 -0.83 25.28 4.97
CA PRO A 23 -0.29 25.53 6.30
C PRO A 23 1.23 25.79 6.30
N HIS A 24 1.96 25.19 5.36
CA HIS A 24 3.41 25.43 5.19
C HIS A 24 3.72 26.84 4.69
N ILE A 25 2.84 27.42 3.88
CA ILE A 25 2.99 28.81 3.45
C ILE A 25 2.86 29.74 4.65
N GLU A 26 1.86 29.53 5.50
CA GLU A 26 1.65 30.34 6.72
C GLU A 26 2.80 30.14 7.73
N ARG A 27 3.31 28.91 7.85
CA ARG A 27 4.40 28.55 8.77
C ARG A 27 5.77 29.08 8.34
N TYR A 28 6.10 29.05 7.04
CA TYR A 28 7.43 29.40 6.53
C TYR A 28 7.52 30.84 5.99
N CYS A 29 6.40 31.50 5.69
CA CYS A 29 6.36 32.91 5.29
C CYS A 29 5.94 33.79 6.48
N LYS A 30 6.91 34.32 7.24
CA LYS A 30 6.66 35.25 8.37
C LYS A 30 5.98 36.59 8.00
N HIS A 31 5.66 36.82 6.72
CA HIS A 31 5.02 38.05 6.22
C HIS A 31 3.49 37.94 6.08
N GLY A 32 2.87 36.84 6.52
CA GLY A 32 1.47 36.55 6.23
C GLY A 32 1.26 36.01 4.81
N SER A 33 0.00 36.01 4.34
CA SER A 33 -0.42 35.45 3.04
C SER A 33 0.55 35.80 1.89
N PRO A 34 0.93 34.86 1.02
CA PRO A 34 1.77 35.12 -0.17
C PRO A 34 1.27 36.28 -1.02
N VAL A 35 -0.04 36.49 -1.04
CA VAL A 35 -0.70 37.61 -1.72
C VAL A 35 -0.17 38.95 -1.23
N ALA A 36 0.02 39.12 0.09
CA ALA A 36 0.59 40.35 0.66
C ALA A 36 2.05 40.58 0.21
N LYS A 37 2.84 39.51 0.04
CA LYS A 37 4.22 39.61 -0.48
C LYS A 37 4.22 39.94 -1.98
N ILE A 38 3.32 39.36 -2.78
CA ILE A 38 3.13 39.66 -4.21
C ILE A 38 2.74 41.13 -4.40
N GLU A 39 1.88 41.66 -3.53
CA GLU A 39 1.40 43.04 -3.61
C GLU A 39 2.42 44.08 -3.13
N SER A 40 3.45 43.64 -2.39
CA SER A 40 4.48 44.50 -1.82
C SER A 40 5.28 45.26 -2.87
N SER A 41 5.61 46.52 -2.58
CA SER A 41 6.45 47.37 -3.45
C SER A 41 7.85 46.81 -3.66
N ALA A 42 8.36 46.00 -2.73
CA ALA A 42 9.66 45.34 -2.86
C ALA A 42 9.63 44.21 -3.90
N PHE A 43 8.59 43.37 -3.88
CA PHE A 43 8.40 42.29 -4.85
C PHE A 43 8.14 42.85 -6.25
N LYS A 44 7.26 43.85 -6.37
CA LYS A 44 6.98 44.53 -7.64
C LYS A 44 8.26 45.12 -8.27
N ARG A 45 9.13 45.73 -7.46
CA ARG A 45 10.44 46.22 -7.92
C ARG A 45 11.35 45.10 -8.43
N GLN A 46 11.44 43.98 -7.70
CA GLN A 46 12.24 42.82 -8.11
C GLN A 46 11.77 42.23 -9.45
N VAL A 47 10.44 42.08 -9.61
CA VAL A 47 9.83 41.54 -10.85
C VAL A 47 9.90 42.52 -12.03
N SER A 48 9.86 43.83 -11.77
CA SER A 48 9.95 44.87 -12.81
C SER A 48 11.35 45.05 -13.40
N SER A 49 12.37 44.38 -12.86
CA SER A 49 13.72 44.44 -13.43
C SER A 49 13.74 43.75 -14.81
N SER A 50 14.24 44.46 -15.83
CA SER A 50 14.32 43.98 -17.22
C SER A 50 15.29 42.81 -17.44
N THR A 51 15.85 42.25 -16.36
CA THR A 51 16.94 41.27 -16.34
C THR A 51 16.67 40.11 -15.37
N LEU A 52 15.40 39.79 -15.06
CA LEU A 52 15.10 38.70 -14.12
C LEU A 52 15.56 37.33 -14.68
N CYS A 53 16.67 36.84 -14.17
CA CYS A 53 17.29 35.57 -14.52
C CYS A 53 17.62 34.76 -13.25
N CYS A 54 17.92 33.48 -13.42
CA CYS A 54 18.42 32.64 -12.35
C CYS A 54 19.79 33.16 -11.88
N ASP A 55 19.94 33.31 -10.57
CA ASP A 55 21.17 33.79 -9.93
C ASP A 55 22.37 32.86 -10.16
N TRP A 56 22.13 31.60 -10.58
CA TRP A 56 23.17 30.57 -10.68
C TRP A 56 23.48 30.14 -12.12
N CYS A 57 22.60 30.37 -13.09
CA CYS A 57 22.84 29.96 -14.48
C CYS A 57 22.22 30.86 -15.56
N GLU A 58 21.82 32.08 -15.18
CA GLU A 58 21.27 33.09 -16.10
C GLU A 58 20.00 32.69 -16.87
N ALA A 59 19.38 31.54 -16.55
CA ALA A 59 18.11 31.12 -17.14
C ALA A 59 17.04 32.19 -16.94
N LYS A 60 16.30 32.56 -17.99
CA LYS A 60 15.29 33.64 -17.95
C LYS A 60 13.86 33.10 -17.76
N ILE A 61 12.92 34.00 -17.48
CA ILE A 61 11.46 33.74 -17.47
C ILE A 61 11.05 32.97 -18.75
N PRO A 62 10.15 31.96 -18.70
CA PRO A 62 9.27 31.55 -17.58
C PRO A 62 9.88 30.55 -16.59
N LYS A 63 11.15 30.18 -16.76
CA LYS A 63 11.76 29.03 -16.05
C LYS A 63 12.31 29.39 -14.66
N VAL A 64 12.11 30.62 -14.20
CA VAL A 64 12.65 31.15 -12.93
C VAL A 64 11.59 31.29 -11.87
N TRP A 65 12.01 31.18 -10.62
CA TRP A 65 11.18 31.21 -9.43
C TRP A 65 11.86 32.02 -8.33
N ILE A 66 11.08 32.79 -7.59
CA ILE A 66 11.56 33.69 -6.54
C ILE A 66 11.26 33.06 -5.18
N CYS A 67 12.26 32.98 -4.31
CA CYS A 67 12.06 32.47 -2.95
C CYS A 67 11.14 33.39 -2.12
N LEU A 68 10.13 32.81 -1.46
CA LEU A 68 9.21 33.53 -0.59
C LEU A 68 9.65 33.61 0.88
N TYR A 69 10.76 32.99 1.27
CA TYR A 69 11.29 33.12 2.63
C TYR A 69 11.61 34.58 2.99
N SER A 70 11.56 34.90 4.30
CA SER A 70 11.78 36.26 4.77
C SER A 70 13.21 36.73 4.50
N ARG A 71 13.38 37.92 3.92
CA ARG A 71 14.67 38.53 3.53
C ARG A 71 15.50 37.76 2.49
N CYS A 72 15.03 36.61 2.00
CA CYS A 72 15.62 35.94 0.85
C CYS A 72 15.15 36.60 -0.45
N ARG A 73 16.08 36.92 -1.36
CA ARG A 73 15.82 37.50 -2.68
C ARG A 73 16.22 36.59 -3.84
N THR A 74 16.63 35.36 -3.54
CA THR A 74 17.19 34.43 -4.52
C THR A 74 16.17 34.10 -5.63
N VAL A 75 16.64 34.14 -6.87
CA VAL A 75 15.92 33.76 -8.08
C VAL A 75 16.58 32.52 -8.67
N VAL A 76 15.83 31.42 -8.79
CA VAL A 76 16.35 30.10 -9.15
C VAL A 76 15.52 29.45 -10.25
N CYS A 77 16.14 28.66 -11.12
CA CYS A 77 15.44 27.99 -12.20
C CYS A 77 14.94 26.58 -11.84
N SER A 78 13.86 26.15 -12.52
CA SER A 78 13.34 24.78 -12.48
C SER A 78 13.51 24.11 -13.86
N SER A 79 14.71 23.65 -14.19
CA SER A 79 14.95 22.77 -15.35
C SER A 79 14.74 21.30 -14.98
N SER A 80 14.27 20.49 -15.93
CA SER A 80 14.10 19.03 -15.82
C SER A 80 15.42 18.27 -15.64
N SER A 81 16.55 18.92 -15.91
CA SER A 81 17.90 18.49 -15.55
C SER A 81 18.44 19.46 -14.48
N GLY A 82 18.51 19.00 -13.23
CA GLY A 82 19.07 19.76 -12.09
C GLY A 82 18.37 21.09 -11.81
N SER A 83 17.28 21.10 -11.04
CA SER A 83 16.62 22.35 -10.67
C SER A 83 17.41 23.07 -9.57
N HIS A 84 18.02 24.22 -9.88
CA HIS A 84 18.63 25.13 -8.87
C HIS A 84 17.64 25.52 -7.77
N MET A 85 16.33 25.46 -8.04
CA MET A 85 15.30 25.60 -7.01
C MET A 85 15.40 24.52 -5.93
N ARG A 86 15.62 23.26 -6.32
CA ARG A 86 15.77 22.13 -5.39
C ARG A 86 17.07 22.23 -4.61
N GLU A 87 18.15 22.59 -5.27
CA GLU A 87 19.44 22.80 -4.61
C GLU A 87 19.39 23.95 -3.60
N HIS A 88 18.75 25.07 -3.93
CA HIS A 88 18.53 26.16 -2.96
C HIS A 88 17.67 25.72 -1.76
N PHE A 89 16.64 24.91 -1.99
CA PHE A 89 15.87 24.30 -0.89
C PHE A 89 16.77 23.41 -0.02
N ASP A 90 17.51 22.48 -0.63
CA ASP A 90 18.36 21.51 0.09
C ASP A 90 19.49 22.19 0.87
N LEU A 91 20.11 23.25 0.34
CA LEU A 91 21.14 24.03 1.05
C LEU A 91 20.59 24.73 2.31
N THR A 92 19.30 25.06 2.31
CA THR A 92 18.65 25.76 3.43
C THR A 92 17.95 24.80 4.40
N TYR A 93 17.76 23.55 3.99
CA TYR A 93 17.15 22.51 4.81
C TYR A 93 18.16 22.02 5.85
N LYS A 94 17.91 22.34 7.13
CA LYS A 94 18.72 21.88 8.26
C LYS A 94 17.84 21.05 9.18
N ASP A 95 18.23 19.80 9.45
CA ASP A 95 17.44 18.75 10.13
C ASP A 95 16.91 19.12 11.54
N ASN A 96 17.27 20.28 12.10
CA ASN A 96 16.88 20.72 13.45
C ASN A 96 16.21 22.10 13.53
N LYS A 97 15.90 22.79 12.41
CA LYS A 97 15.23 24.11 12.41
C LYS A 97 14.26 24.30 11.22
N PRO A 98 13.10 23.62 11.21
CA PRO A 98 12.14 23.72 10.10
C PRO A 98 11.68 25.16 9.82
N GLU A 99 11.55 26.01 10.84
CA GLU A 99 11.18 27.43 10.72
C GLU A 99 12.17 28.32 9.96
N ALA A 100 13.36 27.80 9.63
CA ALA A 100 14.39 28.49 8.85
C ALA A 100 14.51 27.99 7.40
N THR A 101 13.72 26.99 6.99
CA THR A 101 13.83 26.34 5.67
C THR A 101 13.18 27.17 4.56
N HIS A 102 13.88 27.35 3.43
CA HIS A 102 13.36 28.07 2.25
C HIS A 102 12.50 27.14 1.38
N ALA A 103 11.30 26.79 1.86
CA ALA A 103 10.45 25.79 1.22
C ALA A 103 9.47 26.33 0.16
N VAL A 104 9.29 27.64 0.03
CA VAL A 104 8.21 28.25 -0.78
C VAL A 104 8.78 29.19 -1.84
N TYR A 105 8.30 29.07 -3.08
CA TYR A 105 8.76 29.79 -4.26
C TYR A 105 7.59 30.27 -5.10
N ILE A 106 7.73 31.40 -5.80
CA ILE A 106 6.71 31.89 -6.74
C ILE A 106 7.26 32.05 -8.14
N ASN A 107 6.50 31.65 -9.15
CA ASN A 107 6.78 31.96 -10.53
C ASN A 107 6.27 33.38 -10.84
N PRO A 108 7.13 34.35 -11.16
CA PRO A 108 6.74 35.74 -11.35
C PRO A 108 5.88 35.97 -12.61
N ARG A 109 5.82 35.01 -13.54
CA ARG A 109 4.99 35.09 -14.75
C ARG A 109 3.60 34.49 -14.55
N THR A 110 3.52 33.30 -13.96
CA THR A 110 2.23 32.61 -13.76
C THR A 110 1.58 32.94 -12.42
N LEU A 111 2.34 33.55 -11.49
CA LEU A 111 1.99 33.77 -10.08
C LEU A 111 1.72 32.48 -9.30
N ASN A 112 2.06 31.32 -9.88
CA ASN A 112 1.96 30.04 -9.20
C ASN A 112 3.03 29.93 -8.11
N ILE A 113 2.67 29.30 -6.99
CA ILE A 113 3.50 29.15 -5.80
C ILE A 113 3.84 27.69 -5.61
N TRP A 114 5.11 27.32 -5.74
CA TRP A 114 5.59 25.99 -5.40
C TRP A 114 5.93 25.92 -3.90
N CYS A 115 5.51 24.85 -3.23
CA CYS A 115 5.89 24.59 -1.83
C CYS A 115 6.46 23.18 -1.68
N TYR A 116 7.73 23.05 -1.28
CA TYR A 116 8.38 21.76 -1.03
C TYR A 116 7.85 21.02 0.20
N GLY A 117 7.27 21.73 1.17
CA GLY A 117 6.60 21.09 2.31
C GLY A 117 5.24 20.50 1.93
N CYS A 118 4.49 21.19 1.06
CA CYS A 118 3.20 20.75 0.53
C CYS A 118 3.38 19.76 -0.64
N GLY A 119 4.49 19.82 -1.39
CA GLY A 119 4.77 18.96 -2.56
C GLY A 119 4.03 19.37 -3.84
N PHE A 120 3.40 20.55 -3.88
CA PHE A 120 2.59 21.01 -5.02
C PHE A 120 2.73 22.50 -5.34
N GLU A 121 2.21 22.83 -6.53
CA GLU A 121 2.13 24.18 -7.13
C GLU A 121 0.72 24.75 -6.92
N ILE A 122 0.60 25.91 -6.28
CA ILE A 122 -0.67 26.58 -5.96
C ILE A 122 -0.82 27.82 -6.84
N ASN A 123 -1.90 27.95 -7.58
CA ASN A 123 -2.28 29.23 -8.18
C ASN A 123 -3.28 29.96 -7.26
N PRO A 124 -2.89 31.04 -6.57
CA PRO A 124 -3.76 31.75 -5.62
C PRO A 124 -4.92 32.52 -6.31
N PHE A 125 -4.95 32.56 -7.64
CA PHE A 125 -5.95 33.28 -8.43
C PHE A 125 -6.78 32.35 -9.34
N SER A 126 -6.67 31.02 -9.19
CA SER A 126 -7.42 30.06 -10.03
C SER A 126 -8.87 29.90 -9.57
N LYS A 127 -9.82 29.98 -10.52
CA LYS A 127 -11.24 29.62 -10.31
C LYS A 127 -11.42 28.11 -10.11
N ASP A 128 -10.53 27.28 -10.66
CA ASP A 128 -10.55 25.82 -10.51
C ASP A 128 -10.30 25.39 -9.04
N GLN A 129 -9.79 26.30 -8.21
CA GLN A 129 -9.57 26.07 -6.79
C GLN A 129 -10.87 25.94 -5.98
N GLU A 130 -11.96 26.57 -6.40
CA GLU A 130 -13.26 26.42 -5.72
C GLU A 130 -13.86 25.04 -6.00
N LEU A 131 -13.85 24.63 -7.26
CA LEU A 131 -14.27 23.29 -7.65
C LEU A 131 -13.41 22.21 -6.97
N SER A 132 -12.07 22.37 -6.93
CA SER A 132 -11.19 21.40 -6.26
C SER A 132 -11.39 21.35 -4.74
N LYS A 133 -11.82 22.44 -4.10
CA LYS A 133 -12.15 22.43 -2.66
C LYS A 133 -13.41 21.64 -2.36
N GLU A 134 -14.43 21.76 -3.20
CA GLU A 134 -15.70 21.07 -3.03
C GLU A 134 -15.64 19.61 -3.47
N THR A 135 -14.99 19.34 -4.60
CA THR A 135 -14.99 18.02 -5.26
C THR A 135 -13.69 17.25 -5.10
N ARG A 136 -12.64 17.84 -4.50
CA ARG A 136 -11.32 17.22 -4.30
C ARG A 136 -10.67 16.69 -5.59
N LEU A 137 -10.92 17.37 -6.71
CA LEU A 137 -10.37 17.03 -8.01
C LEU A 137 -8.97 17.62 -8.19
N VAL A 138 -7.99 16.76 -8.47
CA VAL A 138 -6.58 17.14 -8.63
C VAL A 138 -5.99 16.46 -9.86
N GLY A 139 -5.41 17.23 -10.78
CA GLY A 139 -4.64 16.73 -11.92
C GLY A 139 -3.18 16.43 -11.54
N LEU A 140 -2.53 15.52 -12.25
CA LEU A 140 -1.13 15.17 -12.03
C LEU A 140 -0.20 15.76 -13.10
N LYS A 141 0.83 16.48 -12.65
CA LYS A 141 1.83 17.06 -13.54
C LYS A 141 2.64 15.95 -14.20
N ASN A 142 2.61 15.91 -15.53
CA ASN A 142 3.48 15.03 -16.30
C ASN A 142 4.95 15.47 -16.13
N LEU A 143 5.81 14.54 -15.73
CA LEU A 143 7.23 14.76 -15.48
C LEU A 143 8.10 14.30 -16.66
N GLY A 144 7.51 14.26 -17.86
CA GLY A 144 8.13 13.84 -19.12
C GLY A 144 7.29 12.76 -19.79
N ASN A 145 7.55 11.51 -19.42
CA ASN A 145 6.84 10.33 -19.93
C ASN A 145 6.11 9.57 -18.81
N THR A 146 5.55 10.29 -17.85
CA THR A 146 4.94 9.69 -16.63
C THR A 146 3.43 9.53 -16.73
N CYS A 147 2.83 9.59 -17.91
CA CYS A 147 1.38 9.42 -18.08
C CYS A 147 0.91 8.03 -17.64
N TYR A 148 1.71 6.97 -17.88
CA TYR A 148 1.41 5.61 -17.42
C TYR A 148 1.26 5.52 -15.89
N ALA A 149 2.13 6.23 -15.17
CA ALA A 149 2.10 6.31 -13.71
C ALA A 149 0.99 7.23 -13.22
N SER A 150 0.78 8.36 -13.90
CA SER A 150 -0.26 9.34 -13.54
C SER A 150 -1.64 8.72 -13.64
N ALA A 151 -1.94 7.99 -14.71
CA ALA A 151 -3.22 7.29 -14.86
C ALA A 151 -3.43 6.22 -13.77
N ALA A 152 -2.40 5.42 -13.48
CA ALA A 152 -2.43 4.43 -12.40
C ALA A 152 -2.67 5.07 -11.02
N LEU A 153 -1.93 6.13 -10.69
CA LEU A 153 -2.05 6.86 -9.44
C LEU A 153 -3.43 7.53 -9.28
N GLN A 154 -4.01 8.07 -10.35
CA GLN A 154 -5.36 8.62 -10.32
C GLN A 154 -6.40 7.55 -9.98
N CYS A 155 -6.32 6.37 -10.61
CA CYS A 155 -7.24 5.28 -10.29
C CYS A 155 -7.05 4.75 -8.87
N LEU A 156 -5.81 4.60 -8.38
CA LEU A 156 -5.52 4.22 -6.99
C LEU A 156 -6.04 5.27 -5.99
N SER A 157 -5.82 6.55 -6.28
CA SER A 157 -6.33 7.66 -5.46
C SER A 157 -7.85 7.70 -5.41
N ASN A 158 -8.54 7.16 -6.41
CA ASN A 158 -10.01 7.07 -6.42
C ASN A 158 -10.53 5.71 -5.95
N THR A 159 -9.67 4.80 -5.47
CA THR A 159 -10.10 3.59 -4.77
C THR A 159 -10.58 3.97 -3.37
N PRO A 160 -11.88 3.82 -3.03
CA PRO A 160 -12.40 4.35 -1.76
C PRO A 160 -11.72 3.73 -0.54
N ALA A 161 -11.61 2.40 -0.48
CA ALA A 161 -10.99 1.71 0.64
C ALA A 161 -9.52 2.10 0.87
N LEU A 162 -8.76 2.34 -0.21
CA LEU A 162 -7.37 2.80 -0.12
C LEU A 162 -7.29 4.24 0.39
N THR A 163 -8.10 5.12 -0.20
CA THR A 163 -8.20 6.53 0.19
C THR A 163 -8.53 6.71 1.65
N ASN A 164 -9.48 5.93 2.14
CA ASN A 164 -9.93 6.02 3.52
C ASN A 164 -8.87 5.51 4.49
N TYR A 165 -8.12 4.46 4.14
CA TYR A 165 -6.97 4.04 4.92
C TYR A 165 -5.95 5.18 5.05
N PHE A 166 -5.52 5.79 3.95
CA PHE A 166 -4.54 6.87 4.01
C PHE A 166 -5.08 8.16 4.64
N THR A 167 -6.39 8.41 4.60
CA THR A 167 -7.00 9.59 5.22
C THR A 167 -7.17 9.43 6.72
N TYR A 168 -7.72 8.29 7.15
CA TYR A 168 -8.18 8.08 8.52
C TYR A 168 -7.24 7.19 9.36
N CYS A 169 -6.42 6.34 8.74
CA CYS A 169 -5.46 5.46 9.43
C CYS A 169 -4.02 6.01 9.38
N ASN A 170 -3.86 7.33 9.35
CA ASN A 170 -2.56 8.01 9.30
C ASN A 170 -1.60 7.60 10.44
N ALA A 171 -2.13 7.22 11.61
CA ALA A 171 -1.34 6.75 12.75
C ALA A 171 -0.59 5.44 12.49
N TYR A 172 -1.09 4.61 11.56
CA TYR A 172 -0.54 3.30 11.21
C TYR A 172 0.52 3.38 10.11
N ILE A 173 0.63 4.52 9.43
CA ILE A 173 1.60 4.73 8.37
C ILE A 173 2.95 5.06 9.00
N PRO A 174 4.00 4.26 8.75
CA PRO A 174 5.33 4.57 9.23
C PRO A 174 5.78 5.92 8.67
N ARG A 175 6.12 6.86 9.56
CA ARG A 175 6.74 8.13 9.19
C ARG A 175 8.23 8.02 9.45
N ASN A 176 9.08 8.57 8.58
CA ASN A 176 10.52 8.68 8.85
C ASN A 176 10.86 9.70 9.96
N ILE A 177 9.86 10.13 10.74
CA ILE A 177 9.99 11.15 11.78
C ILE A 177 10.18 10.42 13.12
N ASN A 178 11.39 10.53 13.67
CA ASN A 178 11.85 9.99 14.95
C ASN A 178 12.05 8.47 15.02
N ILE A 179 13.10 7.99 14.37
CA ILE A 179 13.77 6.80 14.88
C ILE A 179 15.25 7.13 15.07
N ASN A 180 15.65 7.35 16.33
CA ASN A 180 17.05 7.29 16.80
C ASN A 180 17.65 5.87 16.65
N VAL A 181 17.14 5.06 15.73
CA VAL A 181 17.72 3.78 15.33
C VAL A 181 18.56 4.14 14.13
N ASN A 182 19.86 3.86 14.23
CA ASN A 182 20.78 3.78 13.11
C ASN A 182 20.30 2.71 12.11
N VAL A 183 19.19 2.96 11.42
CA VAL A 183 18.96 2.40 10.09
C VAL A 183 20.00 3.08 9.22
N ASN A 184 20.82 2.28 8.55
CA ASN A 184 21.83 2.79 7.63
C ASN A 184 21.20 3.91 6.77
N PRO A 185 21.67 5.18 6.86
CA PRO A 185 21.06 6.31 6.17
C PRO A 185 20.98 6.12 4.65
N LYS A 186 21.67 5.12 4.10
CA LYS A 186 21.57 4.71 2.70
C LYS A 186 20.29 3.94 2.34
N HIS A 187 19.50 3.40 3.29
CA HIS A 187 18.29 2.59 3.01
C HIS A 187 17.21 2.62 4.12
N PRO A 188 16.40 3.70 4.28
CA PRO A 188 15.19 3.65 5.09
C PRO A 188 14.23 2.53 4.64
N LYS A 189 13.64 1.83 5.63
CA LYS A 189 12.73 0.69 5.43
C LYS A 189 11.38 1.07 4.81
N TYR A 190 10.97 2.33 4.93
CA TYR A 190 9.66 2.86 4.53
C TYR A 190 9.82 4.03 3.56
N ARG A 191 10.28 3.72 2.34
CA ARG A 191 10.66 4.70 1.33
C ARG A 191 9.49 5.14 0.47
N LEU A 192 8.53 4.26 0.23
CA LEU A 192 7.40 4.49 -0.65
C LEU A 192 6.12 4.87 0.12
N ALA A 193 5.88 4.28 1.28
CA ALA A 193 4.66 4.50 2.07
C ALA A 193 4.45 5.97 2.46
N GLU A 194 5.50 6.67 2.89
CA GLU A 194 5.41 8.08 3.29
C GLU A 194 5.16 9.02 2.08
N PRO A 195 5.91 8.95 0.96
CA PRO A 195 5.57 9.70 -0.25
C PRO A 195 4.18 9.39 -0.81
N PHE A 196 3.72 8.13 -0.69
CA PHE A 196 2.38 7.76 -1.11
C PHE A 196 1.32 8.39 -0.19
N ASN A 197 1.55 8.44 1.13
CA ASN A 197 0.68 9.15 2.05
C ASN A 197 0.60 10.65 1.72
N GLN A 198 1.73 11.31 1.45
CA GLN A 198 1.77 12.72 1.03
C GLN A 198 1.00 12.95 -0.26
N PHE A 199 1.12 12.01 -1.21
CA PHE A 199 0.31 12.02 -2.43
C PHE A 199 -1.17 11.94 -2.11
N MET A 200 -1.62 10.95 -1.32
CA MET A 200 -3.04 10.80 -0.95
C MET A 200 -3.59 12.02 -0.21
N GLU A 201 -2.84 12.57 0.75
CA GLU A 201 -3.19 13.81 1.44
C GLU A 201 -3.36 14.97 0.46
N ALA A 202 -2.43 15.13 -0.50
CA ALA A 202 -2.52 16.21 -1.47
C ALA A 202 -3.74 16.07 -2.39
N MET A 203 -3.97 14.87 -2.92
CA MET A 203 -5.12 14.56 -3.80
C MET A 203 -6.46 14.86 -3.11
N TRP A 204 -6.57 14.56 -1.81
CA TRP A 204 -7.82 14.70 -1.07
C TRP A 204 -7.87 15.90 -0.11
N SER A 205 -6.90 16.81 -0.19
CA SER A 205 -6.86 18.05 0.62
C SER A 205 -7.78 19.15 0.09
N GLY A 206 -8.07 19.16 -1.22
CA GLY A 206 -8.74 20.25 -1.91
C GLY A 206 -7.94 21.56 -1.98
N ILE A 207 -6.67 21.56 -1.57
CA ILE A 207 -5.84 22.79 -1.48
C ILE A 207 -5.36 23.24 -2.87
N SER A 208 -4.98 22.28 -3.72
CA SER A 208 -4.42 22.54 -5.05
C SER A 208 -5.12 21.69 -6.11
N PRO A 209 -5.47 22.27 -7.27
CA PRO A 209 -6.04 21.51 -8.39
C PRO A 209 -4.97 20.70 -9.15
N ILE A 210 -3.67 20.89 -8.87
CA ILE A 210 -2.58 20.17 -9.53
C ILE A 210 -1.55 19.70 -8.50
N PHE A 211 -1.12 18.44 -8.62
CA PHE A 211 -0.07 17.82 -7.82
C PHE A 211 1.04 17.25 -8.71
N ALA A 212 2.29 17.31 -8.25
CA ALA A 212 3.43 16.77 -9.00
C ALA A 212 4.09 15.64 -8.17
N PRO A 213 3.91 14.37 -8.56
CA PRO A 213 4.33 13.22 -7.74
C PRO A 213 5.84 12.91 -7.83
N THR A 214 6.70 13.93 -7.85
CA THR A 214 8.14 13.77 -8.12
C THR A 214 8.85 12.83 -7.15
N ARG A 215 8.58 12.96 -5.84
CA ARG A 215 9.16 12.06 -4.82
C ARG A 215 8.71 10.62 -5.04
N LEU A 216 7.40 10.41 -5.17
CA LEU A 216 6.80 9.09 -5.34
C LEU A 216 7.34 8.37 -6.59
N ILE A 217 7.37 9.06 -7.74
CA ILE A 217 7.92 8.48 -8.98
C ILE A 217 9.41 8.16 -8.82
N SER A 218 10.20 9.05 -8.20
CA SER A 218 11.63 8.81 -8.00
C SER A 218 11.91 7.58 -7.13
N GLU A 219 11.08 7.33 -6.11
CA GLU A 219 11.20 6.13 -5.27
C GLU A 219 10.90 4.85 -6.05
N ILE A 220 9.85 4.85 -6.88
CA ILE A 220 9.48 3.69 -7.70
C ILE A 220 10.55 3.39 -8.76
N LYS A 221 11.08 4.42 -9.43
CA LYS A 221 12.18 4.27 -10.41
C LYS A 221 13.42 3.64 -9.78
N ARG A 222 13.72 3.96 -8.53
CA ARG A 222 14.86 3.36 -7.83
C ARG A 222 14.62 1.89 -7.47
N HIS A 223 13.35 1.53 -7.23
CA HIS A 223 12.99 0.18 -6.80
C HIS A 223 12.95 -0.82 -7.96
N ASN A 224 12.58 -0.37 -9.16
CA ASN A 224 12.46 -1.25 -10.32
C ASN A 224 13.13 -0.64 -11.56
N GLU A 225 14.11 -1.36 -12.11
CA GLU A 225 14.94 -0.96 -13.24
C GLU A 225 14.14 -0.62 -14.51
N ILE A 226 12.98 -1.27 -14.71
CA ILE A 226 12.09 -1.04 -15.86
C ILE A 226 11.69 0.45 -15.95
N PHE A 227 11.51 1.13 -14.82
CA PHE A 227 11.07 2.54 -14.81
C PHE A 227 12.21 3.56 -14.79
N GLN A 228 13.48 3.13 -14.70
CA GLN A 228 14.63 4.05 -14.63
C GLN A 228 14.84 4.85 -15.91
N GLY A 229 14.39 4.31 -17.04
CA GLY A 229 14.42 4.97 -18.33
C GLY A 229 13.60 6.26 -18.38
N PHE A 230 13.82 7.02 -19.46
CA PHE A 230 12.95 8.13 -19.85
C PHE A 230 11.82 7.68 -20.78
N SER A 231 11.72 6.37 -21.08
CA SER A 231 10.65 5.78 -21.90
C SER A 231 9.30 5.80 -21.20
N GLN A 232 8.24 5.70 -22.00
CA GLN A 232 6.92 5.35 -21.49
C GLN A 232 6.90 3.86 -21.17
N GLU A 233 6.27 3.50 -20.06
CA GLU A 233 6.21 2.12 -19.57
C GLU A 233 4.76 1.65 -19.42
N ASP A 234 4.56 0.37 -19.10
CA ASP A 234 3.24 -0.21 -18.96
C ASP A 234 2.55 0.18 -17.65
N SER A 235 1.35 0.76 -17.75
CA SER A 235 0.57 1.21 -16.59
C SER A 235 0.11 0.06 -15.68
N ALA A 236 -0.21 -1.12 -16.22
CA ALA A 236 -0.59 -2.27 -15.40
C ALA A 236 0.61 -2.85 -14.65
N GLU A 237 1.80 -2.82 -15.25
CA GLU A 237 3.03 -3.20 -14.57
C GLU A 237 3.40 -2.22 -13.44
N PHE A 238 3.25 -0.91 -13.68
CA PHE A 238 3.41 0.09 -12.63
C PHE A 238 2.47 -0.15 -11.44
N LEU A 239 1.20 -0.50 -11.70
CA LEU A 239 0.23 -0.87 -10.65
C LEU A 239 0.70 -2.08 -9.82
N ARG A 240 1.22 -3.13 -10.46
CA ARG A 240 1.74 -4.29 -9.72
C ARG A 240 2.89 -3.90 -8.81
N VAL A 241 3.87 -3.16 -9.35
CA VAL A 241 5.09 -2.79 -8.62
C VAL A 241 4.77 -1.87 -7.44
N ILE A 242 3.91 -0.87 -7.62
CA ILE A 242 3.56 0.05 -6.53
C ILE A 242 2.77 -0.66 -5.43
N LEU A 243 1.82 -1.54 -5.80
CA LEU A 243 1.02 -2.29 -4.81
C LEU A 243 1.87 -3.30 -4.05
N ASP A 244 2.76 -4.02 -4.74
CA ASP A 244 3.67 -4.96 -4.09
C ASP A 244 4.60 -4.25 -3.11
N LYS A 245 5.16 -3.09 -3.52
CA LYS A 245 6.03 -2.34 -2.64
C LYS A 245 5.29 -1.71 -1.45
N LEU A 246 4.08 -1.22 -1.64
CA LEU A 246 3.24 -0.73 -0.54
C LEU A 246 2.85 -1.87 0.42
N HIS A 247 2.60 -3.07 -0.09
CA HIS A 247 2.33 -4.25 0.74
C HIS A 247 3.52 -4.57 1.66
N GLU A 248 4.75 -4.55 1.15
CA GLU A 248 5.96 -4.78 1.94
C GLU A 248 6.15 -3.73 3.06
N GLU A 249 5.81 -2.47 2.76
CA GLU A 249 6.05 -1.34 3.67
C GLU A 249 4.89 -1.07 4.66
N LEU A 250 3.69 -1.60 4.40
CA LEU A 250 2.48 -1.42 5.23
C LEU A 250 1.91 -2.72 5.81
N PRO A 251 2.73 -3.59 6.45
CA PRO A 251 2.18 -4.75 7.15
C PRO A 251 1.35 -4.30 8.34
N TYR A 252 0.30 -5.05 8.68
CA TYR A 252 -0.45 -4.77 9.91
C TYR A 252 0.45 -4.83 11.14
N PRO A 253 0.21 -3.97 12.15
CA PRO A 253 1.00 -3.96 13.37
C PRO A 253 0.91 -5.35 14.02
N GLN A 254 2.05 -6.00 14.17
CA GLN A 254 2.16 -7.21 14.97
C GLN A 254 2.17 -6.77 16.43
N ASN A 255 1.05 -6.92 17.14
CA ASN A 255 1.09 -6.87 18.60
C ASN A 255 1.79 -8.13 19.09
N GLY A 256 3.12 -8.03 19.17
CA GLY A 256 3.96 -9.07 19.71
C GLY A 256 3.64 -9.29 21.17
N LEU A 257 2.91 -10.36 21.45
CA LEU A 257 3.00 -11.11 22.70
C LEU A 257 2.76 -12.60 22.39
N ASN A 258 3.69 -13.21 21.66
CA ASN A 258 4.02 -14.62 21.85
C ASN A 258 5.52 -14.70 22.16
N TYR A 259 5.87 -14.46 23.43
CA TYR A 259 7.07 -15.04 24.01
C TYR A 259 6.79 -16.52 24.30
N THR A 260 6.59 -17.33 23.27
CA THR A 260 6.77 -18.77 23.40
C THR A 260 8.14 -19.11 22.84
N GLN A 261 9.05 -19.45 23.75
CA GLN A 261 10.27 -20.15 23.40
C GLN A 261 9.85 -21.48 22.76
N THR A 262 9.87 -21.57 21.43
CA THR A 262 9.98 -22.86 20.75
C THR A 262 11.04 -22.75 19.66
N ASN A 263 12.11 -23.50 19.91
CA ASN A 263 13.26 -23.86 19.09
C ASN A 263 13.33 -23.32 17.65
N GLY A 264 14.42 -22.58 17.39
CA GLY A 264 15.23 -22.73 16.17
C GLY A 264 14.48 -22.70 14.84
N ASN A 265 13.81 -21.59 14.53
CA ASN A 265 13.62 -21.11 13.15
C ASN A 265 13.07 -19.68 13.22
N ILE A 266 13.86 -18.70 12.78
CA ILE A 266 13.43 -17.31 12.71
C ILE A 266 12.51 -17.17 11.49
N ASN A 267 11.22 -17.48 11.69
CA ASN A 267 10.10 -17.11 10.83
C ASN A 267 8.84 -16.93 11.69
N ASN A 268 8.93 -16.18 12.78
CA ASN A 268 7.76 -15.86 13.61
C ASN A 268 7.10 -14.58 13.11
N ILE A 269 6.37 -14.70 12.01
CA ILE A 269 5.28 -13.80 11.67
C ILE A 269 4.07 -14.28 12.45
N VAL A 270 3.79 -13.61 13.57
CA VAL A 270 2.50 -13.76 14.25
C VAL A 270 1.54 -12.79 13.55
N TYR A 271 0.70 -13.36 12.70
CA TYR A 271 -0.46 -12.69 12.10
C TYR A 271 -1.41 -12.21 13.21
N MET A 272 -2.26 -11.22 12.91
CA MET A 272 -3.46 -10.97 13.72
C MET A 272 -4.08 -12.31 14.12
N ASN A 273 -4.17 -12.55 15.44
CA ASN A 273 -4.59 -13.82 16.02
C ASN A 273 -5.98 -14.21 15.46
N ASN A 274 -6.04 -15.21 14.59
CA ASN A 274 -7.23 -16.02 14.37
C ASN A 274 -6.85 -17.49 14.58
N SER A 275 -6.32 -17.83 15.77
CA SER A 275 -6.12 -19.23 16.15
C SER A 275 -7.43 -19.84 16.67
N PRO A 276 -7.91 -20.97 16.13
CA PRO A 276 -9.05 -21.71 16.66
C PRO A 276 -8.82 -22.31 18.05
N SER A 277 -7.62 -22.18 18.63
CA SER A 277 -7.27 -22.83 19.90
C SER A 277 -7.61 -22.02 21.17
N LEU A 278 -8.13 -20.80 21.05
CA LEU A 278 -8.64 -20.03 22.22
C LEU A 278 -10.15 -20.18 22.47
N TYR A 279 -10.85 -20.99 21.66
CA TYR A 279 -12.29 -21.24 21.80
C TYR A 279 -12.69 -22.06 23.05
N ALA A 280 -11.75 -22.41 23.93
CA ALA A 280 -12.02 -23.10 25.18
C ALA A 280 -12.33 -22.17 26.38
N GLY A 281 -12.25 -20.83 26.21
CA GLY A 281 -12.45 -19.87 27.30
C GLY A 281 -13.65 -18.92 27.16
N ILE A 282 -14.53 -19.15 26.18
CA ILE A 282 -15.61 -18.21 25.81
C ILE A 282 -16.72 -18.16 26.88
N ASP A 283 -16.92 -19.22 27.65
CA ASP A 283 -17.96 -19.27 28.69
C ASP A 283 -17.65 -18.38 29.92
N THR A 284 -16.40 -17.96 30.14
CA THR A 284 -16.04 -17.19 31.35
C THR A 284 -16.18 -15.68 31.16
N MET A 285 -15.92 -15.15 29.96
CA MET A 285 -16.03 -13.70 29.69
C MET A 285 -17.46 -13.23 29.43
N VAL A 286 -18.31 -14.07 28.82
CA VAL A 286 -19.74 -13.78 28.64
C VAL A 286 -20.44 -13.66 30.01
N ASN A 287 -20.03 -14.44 31.00
CA ASN A 287 -20.57 -14.36 32.36
C ASN A 287 -20.12 -13.10 33.11
N MET A 288 -18.86 -12.66 32.96
CA MET A 288 -18.35 -11.44 33.62
C MET A 288 -19.01 -10.13 33.12
N VAL A 289 -19.42 -10.07 31.85
CA VAL A 289 -20.14 -8.90 31.30
C VAL A 289 -21.62 -8.90 31.70
N ASN A 290 -22.22 -10.08 31.83
CA ASN A 290 -23.62 -10.23 32.25
C ASN A 290 -23.83 -10.01 33.76
N ASP A 291 -22.84 -10.37 34.60
CA ASP A 291 -22.95 -10.26 36.07
C ASP A 291 -22.97 -8.81 36.58
N HIS A 292 -22.52 -7.84 35.77
CA HIS A 292 -22.51 -6.42 36.19
C HIS A 292 -23.81 -5.67 35.86
N TYR A 293 -24.76 -6.28 35.15
CA TYR A 293 -26.01 -5.63 34.72
C TYR A 293 -27.29 -6.47 34.89
N ALA A 294 -27.23 -7.70 35.38
CA ALA A 294 -28.42 -8.53 35.63
C ALA A 294 -29.10 -8.20 36.98
N SER A 295 -29.77 -7.04 37.06
CA SER A 295 -30.84 -6.81 38.03
C SER A 295 -32.12 -6.46 37.28
N GLY A 296 -32.81 -7.52 36.84
CA GLY A 296 -34.15 -7.44 36.27
C GLY A 296 -34.18 -7.70 34.77
N ILE A 297 -34.41 -8.95 34.38
CA ILE A 297 -35.43 -9.41 33.41
C ILE A 297 -35.25 -10.92 33.22
N SER A 298 -36.36 -11.63 33.25
CA SER A 298 -36.49 -13.09 33.23
C SER A 298 -36.14 -13.71 31.88
N SER A 299 -35.56 -14.91 31.98
CA SER A 299 -35.22 -15.90 30.95
C SER A 299 -36.22 -16.07 29.81
N THR A 300 -35.74 -16.10 28.56
CA THR A 300 -35.96 -17.18 27.57
C THR A 300 -35.14 -16.90 26.29
N ALA A 301 -34.10 -17.68 26.00
CA ALA A 301 -33.62 -17.95 24.64
C ALA A 301 -32.57 -19.07 24.66
N SER A 302 -33.01 -20.30 24.39
CA SER A 302 -32.14 -21.41 23.98
C SER A 302 -32.00 -21.41 22.46
N SER A 303 -30.87 -21.94 21.98
CA SER A 303 -30.49 -22.23 20.59
C SER A 303 -29.98 -21.08 19.70
N ALA A 304 -28.68 -20.76 19.86
CA ALA A 304 -27.88 -20.13 18.80
C ALA A 304 -26.97 -21.19 18.17
N SER A 305 -27.20 -21.45 16.89
CA SER A 305 -26.49 -22.40 16.05
C SER A 305 -25.07 -21.93 15.72
N SER A 306 -24.13 -22.86 15.73
CA SER A 306 -22.71 -22.65 15.41
C SER A 306 -22.56 -22.05 14.00
N ILE A 307 -22.14 -20.78 13.93
CA ILE A 307 -21.87 -20.08 12.68
C ILE A 307 -20.53 -20.58 12.13
N THR A 308 -20.61 -21.32 11.03
CA THR A 308 -19.47 -21.96 10.35
C THR A 308 -18.78 -20.96 9.41
N THR A 309 -18.01 -20.01 9.93
CA THR A 309 -17.14 -19.17 9.09
C THR A 309 -15.83 -19.88 8.75
N SER A 310 -15.97 -20.74 7.74
CA SER A 310 -15.04 -21.17 6.67
C SER A 310 -13.57 -21.51 6.99
N LYS A 311 -13.32 -22.84 6.97
CA LYS A 311 -12.03 -23.54 6.82
C LYS A 311 -11.13 -23.03 5.67
N THR A 312 -11.66 -22.21 4.75
CA THR A 312 -10.91 -21.64 3.61
C THR A 312 -9.93 -20.55 4.08
N TYR A 313 -10.28 -19.75 5.10
CA TYR A 313 -9.43 -18.66 5.62
C TYR A 313 -8.24 -19.18 6.45
N GLU A 314 -8.44 -20.24 7.23
CA GLU A 314 -7.37 -20.91 7.98
C GLU A 314 -6.34 -21.61 7.07
N LYS A 315 -6.78 -22.07 5.88
CA LYS A 315 -5.90 -22.70 4.89
C LYS A 315 -5.03 -21.68 4.15
N PHE A 316 -5.52 -20.45 4.01
CA PHE A 316 -4.80 -19.29 3.49
C PHE A 316 -3.64 -18.89 4.44
N GLN A 317 -3.91 -18.76 5.75
CA GLN A 317 -2.89 -18.35 6.73
C GLN A 317 -1.77 -19.39 6.92
N ARG A 318 -2.09 -20.69 6.87
CA ARG A 318 -1.09 -21.78 7.01
C ARG A 318 -0.08 -21.88 5.85
N ARG A 319 -0.33 -21.21 4.71
CA ARG A 319 0.51 -21.29 3.50
C ARG A 319 1.34 -20.03 3.23
N HIS A 320 1.08 -18.92 3.94
CA HIS A 320 1.81 -17.68 3.78
C HIS A 320 2.85 -17.51 4.89
N SER A 321 4.09 -17.27 4.50
CA SER A 321 5.20 -16.86 5.35
C SER A 321 5.49 -15.36 5.21
N SER A 322 4.49 -14.53 4.86
CA SER A 322 4.63 -13.08 4.64
C SER A 322 3.48 -12.31 5.29
N PRO A 323 3.74 -11.21 6.00
CA PRO A 323 2.74 -10.49 6.80
C PRO A 323 1.65 -9.87 5.92
N VAL A 324 0.38 -10.01 6.30
CA VAL A 324 -0.76 -9.40 5.58
C VAL A 324 -0.76 -7.88 5.75
N SER A 325 -1.13 -7.17 4.68
CA SER A 325 -1.28 -5.71 4.65
C SER A 325 -2.68 -5.28 4.22
N ILE A 326 -3.00 -4.01 4.43
CA ILE A 326 -4.18 -3.35 3.86
C ILE A 326 -4.23 -3.50 2.32
N ILE A 327 -3.07 -3.52 1.65
CA ILE A 327 -2.98 -3.66 0.20
C ILE A 327 -3.48 -5.04 -0.26
N ASN A 328 -3.13 -6.12 0.46
CA ASN A 328 -3.65 -7.44 0.12
C ASN A 328 -5.14 -7.54 0.38
N GLU A 329 -5.65 -6.94 1.46
CA GLU A 329 -7.08 -6.97 1.75
C GLU A 329 -7.90 -6.25 0.67
N ILE A 330 -7.39 -5.12 0.16
CA ILE A 330 -8.08 -4.36 -0.88
C ILE A 330 -7.96 -5.03 -2.25
N PHE A 331 -6.75 -5.37 -2.69
CA PHE A 331 -6.48 -5.67 -4.11
C PHE A 331 -6.15 -7.13 -4.41
N GLN A 332 -5.75 -7.95 -3.42
CA GLN A 332 -5.26 -9.30 -3.70
C GLN A 332 -6.42 -10.27 -3.92
N GLY A 333 -6.51 -10.79 -5.14
CA GLY A 333 -7.28 -11.98 -5.46
C GLY A 333 -6.41 -13.24 -5.51
N VAL A 334 -7.07 -14.39 -5.55
CA VAL A 334 -6.42 -15.70 -5.71
C VAL A 334 -7.16 -16.49 -6.77
N TYR A 335 -6.42 -17.12 -7.69
CA TYR A 335 -6.95 -18.17 -8.55
C TYR A 335 -6.18 -19.46 -8.36
N GLU A 336 -6.89 -20.58 -8.43
CA GLU A 336 -6.33 -21.92 -8.42
C GLU A 336 -6.13 -22.38 -9.88
N SER A 337 -4.89 -22.70 -10.22
CA SER A 337 -4.52 -23.39 -11.45
C SER A 337 -4.55 -24.90 -11.23
N LYS A 338 -5.48 -25.57 -11.92
CA LYS A 338 -5.58 -27.03 -11.96
C LYS A 338 -4.95 -27.54 -13.24
N ILE A 339 -3.92 -28.38 -13.13
CA ILE A 339 -3.28 -29.08 -14.25
C ILE A 339 -3.56 -30.57 -14.14
N LYS A 340 -4.20 -31.15 -15.15
CA LYS A 340 -4.49 -32.58 -15.26
C LYS A 340 -3.66 -33.19 -16.39
N CYS A 341 -2.77 -34.12 -16.05
CA CYS A 341 -2.01 -34.87 -17.05
C CYS A 341 -2.92 -35.85 -17.78
N LEU A 342 -2.98 -35.81 -19.11
CA LEU A 342 -3.83 -36.71 -19.88
C LEU A 342 -3.27 -38.12 -19.99
N TYR A 343 -1.97 -38.29 -19.74
CA TYR A 343 -1.31 -39.59 -19.71
C TYR A 343 -1.54 -40.32 -18.37
N CYS A 344 -0.99 -39.81 -17.26
CA CYS A 344 -1.06 -40.48 -15.95
C CYS A 344 -2.28 -40.10 -15.10
N LYS A 345 -3.15 -39.21 -15.59
CA LYS A 345 -4.38 -38.72 -14.92
C LYS A 345 -4.16 -37.97 -13.59
N LYS A 346 -2.91 -37.78 -13.14
CA LYS A 346 -2.60 -36.98 -11.95
C LYS A 346 -3.05 -35.53 -12.13
N GLU A 347 -3.65 -34.99 -11.08
CA GLU A 347 -4.04 -33.58 -10.99
C GLU A 347 -3.10 -32.85 -10.02
N SER A 348 -2.56 -31.71 -10.45
CA SER A 348 -1.80 -30.78 -9.62
C SER A 348 -2.61 -29.50 -9.46
N LEU A 349 -2.71 -29.00 -8.22
CA LEU A 349 -3.36 -27.73 -7.89
C LEU A 349 -2.31 -26.75 -7.38
N LYS A 350 -2.36 -25.52 -7.87
CA LYS A 350 -1.50 -24.43 -7.42
C LYS A 350 -2.32 -23.16 -7.26
N ASP A 351 -2.20 -22.49 -6.12
CA ASP A 351 -2.77 -21.16 -5.90
C ASP A 351 -1.77 -20.10 -6.40
N ASP A 352 -2.25 -19.15 -7.19
CA ASP A 352 -1.48 -17.99 -7.64
C ASP A 352 -2.24 -16.71 -7.25
N TYR A 353 -1.47 -15.68 -6.86
CA TYR A 353 -1.99 -14.41 -6.36
C TYR A 353 -1.95 -13.35 -7.45
N PHE A 354 -2.90 -12.42 -7.42
CA PHE A 354 -2.90 -11.29 -8.33
C PHE A 354 -3.39 -10.02 -7.66
N TYR A 355 -2.77 -8.88 -7.98
CA TYR A 355 -3.34 -7.55 -7.76
C TYR A 355 -4.13 -7.07 -8.99
N VAL A 356 -3.72 -7.50 -10.18
CA VAL A 356 -4.32 -7.14 -11.47
C VAL A 356 -4.52 -8.41 -12.29
N LEU A 357 -5.78 -8.76 -12.57
CA LEU A 357 -6.17 -9.95 -13.31
C LEU A 357 -5.91 -9.76 -14.82
N PRO A 358 -4.98 -10.51 -15.43
CA PRO A 358 -4.62 -10.30 -16.83
C PRO A 358 -5.52 -11.11 -17.78
N ILE A 359 -6.48 -10.45 -18.41
CA ILE A 359 -7.47 -11.07 -19.29
C ILE A 359 -7.06 -10.91 -20.76
N GLN A 360 -7.06 -12.02 -21.50
CA GLN A 360 -6.76 -12.02 -22.93
C GLN A 360 -7.97 -11.50 -23.73
N VAL A 361 -7.71 -10.59 -24.67
CA VAL A 361 -8.70 -10.15 -25.66
C VAL A 361 -8.41 -10.89 -26.96
N ASP A 362 -9.10 -11.99 -27.25
CA ASP A 362 -8.86 -12.76 -28.48
C ASP A 362 -10.01 -12.71 -29.49
N LYS A 363 -9.62 -12.61 -30.78
CA LYS A 363 -10.47 -12.87 -31.96
C LYS A 363 -10.64 -14.39 -32.20
N ARG A 364 -9.89 -15.27 -31.52
CA ARG A 364 -9.99 -16.74 -31.60
C ARG A 364 -11.16 -17.36 -30.81
N PHE A 365 -12.31 -16.70 -30.79
CA PHE A 365 -13.58 -17.43 -30.59
C PHE A 365 -13.94 -18.30 -31.82
N LYS A 366 -13.06 -18.37 -32.85
CA LYS A 366 -13.09 -19.37 -33.91
C LYS A 366 -12.30 -20.62 -33.52
N LEU A 367 -12.97 -21.78 -33.60
CA LEU A 367 -12.42 -23.15 -33.62
C LEU A 367 -11.90 -23.75 -32.29
N LYS A 368 -12.83 -24.15 -31.41
CA LYS A 368 -12.69 -25.40 -30.62
C LYS A 368 -14.03 -26.15 -30.60
N SER A 369 -14.50 -26.56 -31.78
CA SER A 369 -15.59 -27.52 -31.92
C SER A 369 -15.35 -28.41 -33.14
N GLN A 370 -14.18 -29.06 -33.17
CA GLN A 370 -13.97 -30.25 -33.98
C GLN A 370 -13.19 -31.26 -33.14
N GLU A 371 -13.94 -32.07 -32.39
CA GLU A 371 -13.63 -33.47 -32.18
C GLU A 371 -14.95 -34.20 -31.89
N LYS A 372 -15.24 -35.21 -32.70
CA LYS A 372 -16.48 -35.99 -32.73
C LYS A 372 -16.47 -37.12 -31.69
N GLY A 373 -17.65 -37.38 -31.10
CA GLY A 373 -18.09 -38.67 -30.51
C GLY A 373 -17.82 -38.81 -29.00
N SER A 374 -18.75 -39.17 -28.11
CA SER A 374 -20.02 -39.91 -28.22
C SER A 374 -20.86 -39.66 -26.95
N ASN A 375 -22.17 -39.48 -27.13
CA ASN A 375 -23.30 -39.59 -26.18
C ASN A 375 -23.40 -38.65 -24.95
N GLY A 376 -24.41 -37.74 -24.96
CA GLY A 376 -25.05 -37.22 -23.73
C GLY A 376 -25.48 -35.75 -23.71
N VAL A 377 -26.64 -35.44 -24.33
CA VAL A 377 -27.65 -34.42 -23.97
C VAL A 377 -27.22 -32.98 -23.53
N LEU A 378 -27.36 -32.04 -24.49
CA LEU A 378 -27.82 -30.63 -24.45
C LEU A 378 -27.37 -29.65 -23.34
N ASN A 379 -26.61 -28.61 -23.75
CA ASN A 379 -27.17 -27.25 -23.75
C ASN A 379 -26.62 -26.43 -24.93
N THR A 380 -27.56 -25.87 -25.69
CA THR A 380 -27.42 -25.31 -27.04
C THR A 380 -26.95 -23.85 -27.00
N VAL A 381 -25.86 -23.52 -27.70
CA VAL A 381 -25.64 -22.17 -28.24
C VAL A 381 -25.71 -22.28 -29.76
N VAL A 382 -26.81 -21.80 -30.33
CA VAL A 382 -27.07 -21.79 -31.78
C VAL A 382 -26.17 -20.72 -32.43
N GLY A 383 -25.26 -21.14 -33.31
CA GLY A 383 -24.58 -20.27 -34.26
C GLY A 383 -24.96 -20.67 -35.69
N SER A 384 -25.87 -19.91 -36.30
CA SER A 384 -26.32 -20.09 -37.69
C SER A 384 -25.19 -19.82 -38.70
N ILE A 385 -25.34 -20.41 -39.89
CA ILE A 385 -24.48 -20.35 -41.08
C ILE A 385 -24.04 -18.91 -41.49
N GLY A 386 -24.72 -17.86 -41.03
CA GLY A 386 -24.34 -16.44 -41.24
C GLY A 386 -23.02 -16.01 -40.59
N ASP A 387 -22.52 -16.73 -39.57
CA ASP A 387 -21.22 -16.43 -38.91
C ASP A 387 -19.99 -16.74 -39.80
N TRP A 388 -20.17 -17.55 -40.86
CA TRP A 388 -19.09 -17.94 -41.77
C TRP A 388 -18.69 -16.78 -42.70
N LEU A 389 -19.64 -15.96 -43.16
CA LEU A 389 -19.39 -14.91 -44.16
C LEU A 389 -18.99 -13.54 -43.57
N GLY A 390 -18.82 -13.41 -42.25
CA GLY A 390 -18.34 -12.15 -41.66
C GLY A 390 -19.34 -10.98 -41.76
N ILE A 391 -20.63 -11.26 -41.92
CA ILE A 391 -21.71 -10.25 -42.01
C ILE A 391 -22.39 -10.04 -40.62
N GLY A 392 -21.83 -10.59 -39.53
CA GLY A 392 -22.39 -10.45 -38.18
C GLY A 392 -21.43 -9.77 -37.20
N GLY A 393 -21.65 -8.48 -36.91
CA GLY A 393 -20.91 -7.72 -35.90
C GLY A 393 -21.21 -8.19 -34.47
N ARG A 394 -20.58 -9.28 -34.02
CA ARG A 394 -20.64 -9.68 -32.60
C ARG A 394 -19.81 -8.73 -31.74
N THR A 395 -20.48 -8.01 -30.86
CA THR A 395 -19.86 -7.24 -29.77
C THR A 395 -19.20 -8.18 -28.77
N VAL A 396 -17.91 -7.99 -28.48
CA VAL A 396 -17.18 -8.77 -27.46
C VAL A 396 -17.48 -8.19 -26.08
N LYS A 397 -17.97 -9.01 -25.14
CA LYS A 397 -18.22 -8.58 -23.76
C LYS A 397 -17.09 -8.99 -22.83
N LEU A 398 -16.89 -8.26 -21.74
CA LEU A 398 -15.93 -8.59 -20.69
C LEU A 398 -16.19 -9.99 -20.10
N GLN A 399 -17.46 -10.34 -19.92
CA GLN A 399 -17.90 -11.66 -19.44
C GLN A 399 -17.45 -12.78 -20.38
N ASP A 400 -17.43 -12.56 -21.69
CA ASP A 400 -16.93 -13.55 -22.66
C ASP A 400 -15.44 -13.80 -22.44
N CYS A 401 -14.66 -12.73 -22.19
CA CYS A 401 -13.23 -12.83 -21.91
C CYS A 401 -12.93 -13.50 -20.56
N LEU A 402 -13.72 -13.22 -19.52
CA LEU A 402 -13.63 -13.89 -18.21
C LEU A 402 -13.98 -15.39 -18.32
N SER A 403 -14.99 -15.72 -19.11
CA SER A 403 -15.38 -17.12 -19.37
C SER A 403 -14.27 -17.87 -20.10
N ALA A 404 -13.64 -17.24 -21.10
CA ALA A 404 -12.49 -17.80 -21.79
C ALA A 404 -11.28 -17.98 -20.86
N PHE A 405 -11.05 -17.05 -19.93
CA PHE A 405 -9.98 -17.16 -18.92
C PHE A 405 -10.16 -18.36 -17.99
N CYS A 406 -11.40 -18.68 -17.61
CA CYS A 406 -11.72 -19.82 -16.75
C CYS A 406 -11.98 -21.14 -17.52
N ALA A 407 -11.97 -21.10 -18.85
CA ALA A 407 -12.18 -22.28 -19.68
C ALA A 407 -10.99 -23.25 -19.58
N THR A 408 -11.26 -24.54 -19.77
CA THR A 408 -10.20 -25.54 -19.84
C THR A 408 -9.40 -25.39 -21.14
N GLU A 409 -8.10 -25.17 -21.02
CA GLU A 409 -7.15 -25.18 -22.13
C GLU A 409 -6.42 -26.53 -22.23
N ASN A 410 -6.17 -26.99 -23.45
CA ASN A 410 -5.35 -28.17 -23.72
C ASN A 410 -3.93 -27.69 -24.03
N LEU A 411 -2.97 -28.12 -23.23
CA LEU A 411 -1.54 -27.90 -23.37
C LEU A 411 -0.96 -29.05 -24.19
N THR A 412 -0.81 -28.85 -25.50
CA THR A 412 -0.37 -29.88 -26.46
C THR A 412 0.72 -29.34 -27.40
N GLY A 413 1.35 -30.21 -28.18
CA GLY A 413 2.38 -29.80 -29.15
C GLY A 413 3.58 -29.12 -28.49
N GLU A 414 3.84 -27.85 -28.85
CA GLU A 414 4.91 -27.03 -28.27
C GLU A 414 4.62 -26.57 -26.84
N ASP A 415 3.33 -26.53 -26.44
CA ASP A 415 2.88 -26.11 -25.11
C ASP A 415 2.83 -27.26 -24.08
N LYS A 416 3.40 -28.43 -24.40
CA LYS A 416 3.38 -29.60 -23.51
C LYS A 416 3.95 -29.28 -22.13
N TYR A 417 3.27 -29.75 -21.09
CA TYR A 417 3.68 -29.53 -19.71
C TYR A 417 4.46 -30.72 -19.16
N ARG A 418 5.53 -30.46 -18.41
CA ARG A 418 6.30 -31.51 -17.73
C ARG A 418 5.56 -31.92 -16.47
N CYS A 419 4.84 -33.04 -16.53
CA CYS A 419 3.98 -33.48 -15.43
C CYS A 419 4.79 -33.85 -14.17
N ASP A 420 4.31 -33.41 -13.00
CA ASP A 420 4.96 -33.68 -11.71
C ASP A 420 4.94 -35.16 -11.29
N GLY A 421 4.02 -35.95 -11.86
CA GLY A 421 3.88 -37.39 -11.61
C GLY A 421 4.83 -38.23 -12.47
N CYS A 422 4.66 -38.17 -13.79
CA CYS A 422 5.47 -38.98 -14.73
C CYS A 422 6.81 -38.34 -15.12
N LYS A 423 7.08 -37.09 -14.70
CA LYS A 423 8.34 -36.35 -14.95
C LYS A 423 8.70 -36.15 -16.43
N SER A 424 7.78 -36.43 -17.36
CA SER A 424 7.92 -36.26 -18.81
C SER A 424 6.97 -35.19 -19.36
N LEU A 425 7.29 -34.65 -20.55
CA LEU A 425 6.44 -33.72 -21.29
C LEU A 425 5.23 -34.47 -21.85
N ASN A 426 4.03 -34.09 -21.39
CA ASN A 426 2.79 -34.73 -21.79
C ASN A 426 1.71 -33.71 -22.12
N ASP A 427 0.74 -34.15 -22.90
CA ASP A 427 -0.49 -33.40 -23.11
C ASP A 427 -1.23 -33.27 -21.77
N CYS A 428 -1.58 -32.04 -21.42
CA CYS A 428 -2.23 -31.73 -20.15
C CYS A 428 -3.44 -30.82 -20.38
N GLN A 429 -4.38 -30.85 -19.45
CA GLN A 429 -5.48 -29.90 -19.37
C GLN A 429 -5.23 -28.92 -18.24
N LYS A 430 -5.31 -27.61 -18.52
CA LYS A 430 -5.21 -26.55 -17.52
C LYS A 430 -6.54 -25.83 -17.38
N THR A 431 -6.97 -25.60 -16.15
CA THR A 431 -8.20 -24.88 -15.83
C THR A 431 -7.91 -23.90 -14.71
N LEU A 432 -8.37 -22.65 -14.85
CA LEU A 432 -8.24 -21.62 -13.83
C LEU A 432 -9.60 -21.37 -13.16
N ARG A 433 -9.62 -21.26 -11.84
CA ARG A 433 -10.82 -20.83 -11.08
C ARG A 433 -10.46 -19.81 -10.03
N ILE A 434 -11.26 -18.76 -9.90
CA ILE A 434 -11.05 -17.76 -8.85
C ILE A 434 -11.50 -18.35 -7.51
N THR A 435 -10.61 -18.32 -6.52
CA THR A 435 -10.84 -18.85 -5.17
C THR A 435 -10.92 -17.76 -4.11
N ARG A 436 -10.44 -16.56 -4.40
CA ARG A 436 -10.66 -15.37 -3.56
C ARG A 436 -10.88 -14.13 -4.44
N LEU A 437 -11.98 -13.43 -4.17
CA LEU A 437 -12.34 -12.18 -4.83
C LEU A 437 -11.86 -10.96 -4.00
N PRO A 438 -11.11 -10.02 -4.60
CA PRO A 438 -10.59 -8.82 -3.90
C PRO A 438 -11.69 -7.77 -3.66
N GLU A 439 -11.57 -6.91 -2.65
CA GLU A 439 -12.53 -5.80 -2.44
C GLU A 439 -12.56 -4.81 -3.62
N SER A 440 -11.38 -4.55 -4.19
CA SER A 440 -11.20 -3.81 -5.44
C SER A 440 -10.56 -4.72 -6.49
N LEU A 441 -11.37 -5.14 -7.46
CA LEU A 441 -10.94 -5.96 -8.58
C LEU A 441 -10.35 -5.10 -9.69
N CYS A 442 -9.07 -5.31 -10.01
CA CYS A 442 -8.41 -4.69 -11.16
C CYS A 442 -8.29 -5.71 -12.30
N ILE A 443 -8.78 -5.38 -13.49
CA ILE A 443 -8.72 -6.24 -14.68
C ILE A 443 -7.92 -5.54 -15.77
N GLN A 444 -6.81 -6.14 -16.19
CA GLN A 444 -6.06 -5.69 -17.36
C GLN A 444 -6.57 -6.44 -18.60
N LEU A 445 -6.96 -5.70 -19.63
CA LEU A 445 -7.19 -6.25 -20.96
C LEU A 445 -5.84 -6.30 -21.71
N LYS A 446 -5.31 -7.50 -21.95
CA LYS A 446 -4.06 -7.73 -22.67
C LYS A 446 -4.22 -7.36 -24.15
N ARG A 447 -3.99 -6.07 -24.43
CA ARG A 447 -4.16 -5.47 -25.77
C ARG A 447 -2.91 -5.48 -26.64
N PHE A 448 -1.79 -6.01 -26.17
CA PHE A 448 -0.56 -6.07 -26.95
C PHE A 448 -0.21 -7.52 -27.25
N ARG A 449 0.04 -7.81 -28.52
CA ARG A 449 0.54 -9.11 -28.98
C ARG A 449 1.95 -8.93 -29.49
N PHE A 450 2.81 -9.84 -29.07
CA PHE A 450 4.18 -9.96 -29.54
C PHE A 450 4.27 -11.31 -30.27
N ASP A 451 4.25 -11.27 -31.59
CA ASP A 451 4.52 -12.43 -32.45
C ASP A 451 5.95 -12.31 -32.99
N SER A 452 6.56 -13.41 -33.39
CA SER A 452 7.98 -13.52 -33.79
C SER A 452 8.41 -12.53 -34.88
N TYR A 453 7.45 -12.00 -35.65
CA TYR A 453 7.70 -11.07 -36.76
C TYR A 453 6.92 -9.75 -36.66
N LEU A 454 5.87 -9.66 -35.83
CA LEU A 454 5.02 -8.48 -35.76
C LEU A 454 4.44 -8.29 -34.35
N SER A 455 4.67 -7.11 -33.79
CA SER A 455 3.93 -6.67 -32.61
C SER A 455 2.71 -5.85 -33.05
N SER A 456 1.52 -6.14 -32.52
CA SER A 456 0.29 -5.37 -32.84
C SER A 456 -0.58 -5.05 -31.62
N LYS A 457 -1.29 -3.91 -31.67
CA LYS A 457 -2.28 -3.51 -30.65
C LYS A 457 -3.67 -4.01 -31.04
N ILE A 458 -4.38 -4.60 -30.09
CA ILE A 458 -5.76 -5.06 -30.22
C ILE A 458 -6.71 -3.88 -29.96
N VAL A 459 -7.26 -3.36 -31.04
CA VAL A 459 -8.25 -2.25 -31.05
C VAL A 459 -9.70 -2.74 -30.92
N THR A 460 -9.92 -4.04 -30.71
CA THR A 460 -11.27 -4.57 -30.52
C THR A 460 -11.92 -3.91 -29.29
N HIS A 461 -13.06 -3.25 -29.49
CA HIS A 461 -13.86 -2.73 -28.39
C HIS A 461 -14.42 -3.90 -27.57
N VAL A 462 -14.24 -3.83 -26.25
CA VAL A 462 -14.76 -4.81 -25.29
C VAL A 462 -15.81 -4.08 -24.47
N GLN A 463 -17.06 -4.50 -24.58
CA GLN A 463 -18.15 -3.95 -23.78
C GLN A 463 -17.99 -4.43 -22.33
N PHE A 464 -17.92 -3.50 -21.39
CA PHE A 464 -17.81 -3.79 -19.96
C PHE A 464 -19.03 -3.20 -19.21
N PRO A 465 -19.53 -3.89 -18.18
CA PRO A 465 -20.64 -3.39 -17.35
C PRO A 465 -20.18 -2.23 -16.46
N MET A 466 -20.98 -1.16 -16.37
CA MET A 466 -20.73 -0.05 -15.45
C MET A 466 -21.10 -0.42 -14.01
N GLU A 467 -22.14 -1.23 -13.84
CA GLU A 467 -22.65 -1.73 -12.56
C GLU A 467 -22.97 -3.22 -12.66
N ASP A 468 -23.10 -3.89 -11.51
CA ASP A 468 -23.52 -5.29 -11.40
C ASP A 468 -22.71 -6.31 -12.25
N LEU A 469 -21.38 -6.13 -12.34
CA LEU A 469 -20.50 -7.19 -12.84
C LEU A 469 -20.56 -8.39 -11.87
N ASP A 470 -21.22 -9.46 -12.30
CA ASP A 470 -21.33 -10.69 -11.53
C ASP A 470 -20.13 -11.62 -11.77
N MET A 471 -19.33 -11.84 -10.72
CA MET A 471 -18.18 -12.73 -10.74
C MET A 471 -18.51 -14.15 -10.25
N SER A 472 -19.73 -14.42 -9.80
CA SER A 472 -20.15 -15.74 -9.29
C SER A 472 -19.89 -16.89 -10.26
N PRO A 473 -20.04 -16.76 -11.61
CA PRO A 473 -19.79 -17.88 -12.53
C PRO A 473 -18.31 -18.32 -12.58
N TYR A 474 -17.39 -17.46 -12.16
CA TYR A 474 -15.94 -17.68 -12.23
C TYR A 474 -15.35 -18.07 -10.86
N PHE A 475 -16.17 -18.00 -9.80
CA PHE A 475 -15.79 -18.20 -8.41
C PHE A 475 -16.11 -19.62 -7.92
N LYS A 476 -15.20 -20.23 -7.13
CA LYS A 476 -15.23 -21.66 -6.80
C LYS A 476 -16.21 -22.06 -5.67
N GLU A 477 -16.65 -21.15 -4.79
CA GLU A 477 -17.51 -21.50 -3.63
C GLU A 477 -19.03 -21.41 -3.88
N SER A 478 -19.81 -22.25 -3.19
CA SER A 478 -21.21 -22.60 -3.47
C SER A 478 -22.27 -21.73 -2.78
N LYS A 479 -23.40 -21.51 -3.48
CA LYS A 479 -24.78 -21.13 -3.10
C LYS A 479 -25.07 -19.99 -2.10
N ASP A 480 -24.26 -19.74 -1.06
CA ASP A 480 -24.51 -18.67 -0.05
C ASP A 480 -23.67 -17.39 -0.27
N SER A 481 -22.87 -17.33 -1.34
CA SER A 481 -21.86 -16.29 -1.59
C SER A 481 -22.24 -15.25 -2.66
N SER A 482 -23.49 -15.27 -3.16
CA SER A 482 -23.92 -14.34 -4.23
C SER A 482 -23.80 -12.87 -3.81
N ASP A 483 -24.04 -12.55 -2.54
CA ASP A 483 -24.03 -11.19 -1.98
C ASP A 483 -22.66 -10.49 -2.01
N ASN A 484 -21.55 -11.21 -2.23
CA ASN A 484 -20.19 -10.64 -2.26
C ASN A 484 -19.47 -10.84 -3.61
N SER A 485 -20.22 -11.14 -4.66
CA SER A 485 -19.68 -11.45 -6.00
C SER A 485 -19.97 -10.38 -7.06
N LYS A 486 -20.77 -9.38 -6.72
CA LYS A 486 -21.12 -8.27 -7.60
C LYS A 486 -20.18 -7.09 -7.44
N TYR A 487 -19.90 -6.43 -8.54
CA TYR A 487 -19.01 -5.28 -8.61
C TYR A 487 -19.57 -4.15 -9.45
N SER A 488 -19.21 -2.92 -9.10
CA SER A 488 -19.47 -1.72 -9.90
C SER A 488 -18.19 -1.02 -10.29
N LEU A 489 -18.12 -0.55 -11.53
CA LEU A 489 -16.97 0.14 -12.08
C LEU A 489 -16.84 1.50 -11.38
N TYR A 490 -15.63 1.82 -10.92
CA TYR A 490 -15.32 3.14 -10.35
C TYR A 490 -14.10 3.79 -11.02
N GLY A 491 -13.38 3.06 -11.86
CA GLY A 491 -12.27 3.62 -12.61
C GLY A 491 -11.89 2.79 -13.82
N LEU A 492 -11.26 3.43 -14.81
CA LEU A 492 -10.60 2.74 -15.91
C LEU A 492 -9.39 3.56 -16.39
N ILE A 493 -8.38 2.85 -16.87
CA ILE A 493 -7.25 3.43 -17.59
C ILE A 493 -7.46 3.14 -19.06
N LEU A 494 -7.31 4.15 -19.89
CA LEU A 494 -7.32 4.04 -21.34
C LEU A 494 -5.91 4.27 -21.88
N HIS A 495 -5.54 3.54 -22.92
CA HIS A 495 -4.29 3.75 -23.65
C HIS A 495 -4.57 4.18 -25.09
N ARG A 496 -4.21 5.43 -25.45
CA ARG A 496 -4.22 5.94 -26.83
C ARG A 496 -2.87 5.67 -27.48
N GLY A 497 -2.82 5.37 -28.77
CA GLY A 497 -1.55 5.09 -29.49
C GLY A 497 -1.27 3.61 -29.72
N GLY A 498 -0.07 3.32 -30.21
CA GLY A 498 0.38 2.00 -30.68
C GLY A 498 1.38 1.33 -29.72
N ILE A 499 2.15 0.35 -30.20
CA ILE A 499 3.14 -0.36 -29.37
C ILE A 499 4.42 0.45 -29.14
N GLY A 500 4.83 1.27 -30.11
CA GLY A 500 6.04 2.08 -30.03
C GLY A 500 5.87 3.40 -29.26
N GLY A 501 4.69 3.64 -28.67
CA GLY A 501 4.39 4.86 -27.94
C GLY A 501 2.89 5.15 -27.89
N GLY A 502 2.48 5.80 -26.80
CA GLY A 502 1.08 6.12 -26.58
C GLY A 502 0.87 7.14 -25.48
N HIS A 503 -0.34 7.18 -24.95
CA HIS A 503 -0.71 8.07 -23.87
C HIS A 503 -1.76 7.42 -22.98
N TYR A 504 -1.51 7.42 -21.68
CA TYR A 504 -2.42 6.83 -20.70
C TYR A 504 -3.26 7.92 -20.05
N ILE A 505 -4.57 7.67 -20.00
CA ILE A 505 -5.56 8.59 -19.43
C ILE A 505 -6.38 7.80 -18.44
N ALA A 506 -6.59 8.35 -17.24
CA ALA A 506 -7.47 7.75 -16.25
C ALA A 506 -8.87 8.33 -16.36
N TYR A 507 -9.88 7.51 -16.09
CA TYR A 507 -11.22 7.95 -15.80
C TYR A 507 -11.61 7.36 -14.45
N ALA A 508 -12.17 8.17 -13.57
CA ALA A 508 -12.63 7.69 -12.26
C ALA A 508 -13.93 8.36 -11.85
N LYS A 509 -14.75 7.62 -11.10
CA LYS A 509 -15.97 8.11 -10.47
C LYS A 509 -15.59 8.74 -9.14
N ASN A 510 -15.89 10.01 -8.97
CA ASN A 510 -15.62 10.73 -7.72
C ASN A 510 -16.65 10.31 -6.67
N SER A 511 -16.19 9.95 -5.47
CA SER A 511 -17.06 9.49 -4.38
C SER A 511 -17.87 10.62 -3.71
N ILE A 512 -17.55 11.88 -3.97
CA ILE A 512 -18.22 13.04 -3.34
C ILE A 512 -19.50 13.41 -4.08
N ASP A 513 -19.45 13.52 -5.40
CA ASP A 513 -20.55 13.99 -6.26
C ASP A 513 -21.09 12.90 -7.20
N ASP A 514 -20.61 11.67 -7.04
CA ASP A 514 -20.93 10.48 -7.82
C ASP A 514 -20.79 10.68 -9.35
N SER A 515 -19.94 11.62 -9.78
CA SER A 515 -19.74 11.96 -11.19
C SER A 515 -18.45 11.37 -11.76
N TRP A 516 -18.45 11.10 -13.07
CA TRP A 516 -17.27 10.63 -13.79
C TRP A 516 -16.36 11.78 -14.21
N TYR A 517 -15.06 11.56 -14.10
CA TYR A 517 -14.03 12.52 -14.52
C TYR A 517 -12.94 11.83 -15.34
N GLU A 518 -12.51 12.47 -16.41
CA GLU A 518 -11.30 12.19 -17.18
C GLU A 518 -10.13 12.96 -16.56
N PHE A 519 -9.05 12.24 -16.25
CA PHE A 519 -7.79 12.76 -15.72
C PHE A 519 -6.71 12.53 -16.78
N ASP A 520 -6.47 13.55 -17.58
CA ASP A 520 -5.42 13.60 -18.60
C ASP A 520 -4.27 14.46 -18.08
N ASP A 521 -3.35 13.81 -17.35
CA ASP A 521 -2.29 14.46 -16.58
C ASP A 521 -2.86 15.62 -15.74
N THR A 522 -2.52 16.88 -16.06
CA THR A 522 -2.96 18.06 -15.31
C THR A 522 -4.41 18.45 -15.57
N TYR A 523 -5.04 17.93 -16.63
CA TYR A 523 -6.37 18.32 -17.04
C TYR A 523 -7.40 17.37 -16.46
N VAL A 524 -8.38 17.92 -15.75
CA VAL A 524 -9.51 17.18 -15.18
C VAL A 524 -10.78 17.65 -15.84
N THR A 525 -11.52 16.74 -16.48
CA THR A 525 -12.72 17.07 -17.25
C THR A 525 -13.87 16.16 -16.85
N LYS A 526 -15.02 16.73 -16.49
CA LYS A 526 -16.24 15.94 -16.18
C LYS A 526 -16.71 15.18 -17.42
N LYS A 527 -17.14 13.94 -17.24
CA LYS A 527 -17.68 13.06 -18.29
C LYS A 527 -19.01 12.47 -17.87
N THR A 528 -19.81 12.10 -18.85
CA THR A 528 -21.02 11.32 -18.65
C THR A 528 -20.69 9.83 -18.62
N GLU A 529 -21.50 9.04 -17.92
CA GLU A 529 -21.34 7.59 -17.88
C GLU A 529 -21.41 6.96 -19.30
N ALA A 530 -22.27 7.50 -20.16
CA ALA A 530 -22.40 7.07 -21.54
C ALA A 530 -21.12 7.28 -22.36
N GLU A 531 -20.36 8.34 -22.11
CA GLU A 531 -19.05 8.54 -22.75
C GLU A 531 -18.03 7.53 -22.25
N VAL A 532 -18.02 7.26 -20.93
CA VAL A 532 -17.08 6.33 -20.30
C VAL A 532 -17.31 4.89 -20.77
N SER A 533 -18.56 4.44 -20.90
CA SER A 533 -18.90 3.06 -21.31
C SER A 533 -18.47 2.69 -22.74
N ARG A 534 -18.22 3.68 -23.60
CA ARG A 534 -17.76 3.48 -24.99
C ARG A 534 -16.24 3.44 -25.14
N LEU A 535 -15.49 3.68 -24.07
CA LEU A 535 -14.03 3.77 -24.12
C LEU A 535 -13.36 2.41 -24.40
N GLU A 536 -12.18 2.45 -25.03
CA GLU A 536 -11.31 1.28 -25.18
C GLU A 536 -10.50 1.05 -23.90
N ALA A 537 -11.14 0.47 -22.88
CA ALA A 537 -10.50 0.25 -21.59
C ALA A 537 -9.23 -0.61 -21.72
N TYR A 538 -8.15 -0.18 -21.05
CA TYR A 538 -6.91 -0.92 -20.89
C TYR A 538 -6.85 -1.65 -19.54
N VAL A 539 -7.15 -0.93 -18.46
CA VAL A 539 -7.34 -1.49 -17.11
C VAL A 539 -8.70 -1.03 -16.58
N LEU A 540 -9.46 -1.93 -15.97
CA LEU A 540 -10.75 -1.66 -15.34
C LEU A 540 -10.63 -1.84 -13.82
N PHE A 541 -11.25 -0.94 -13.06
CA PHE A 541 -11.26 -0.95 -11.59
C PHE A 541 -12.70 -1.06 -11.09
N TYR A 542 -12.96 -2.15 -10.38
CA TYR A 542 -14.27 -2.56 -9.92
C TYR A 542 -14.29 -2.65 -8.39
N LYS A 543 -15.27 -2.03 -7.71
CA LYS A 543 -15.47 -2.14 -6.27
C LYS A 543 -16.59 -3.14 -5.99
N LYS A 544 -16.45 -3.99 -4.97
CA LYS A 544 -17.55 -4.87 -4.55
C LYS A 544 -18.77 -4.03 -4.14
N THR A 545 -19.97 -4.49 -4.48
CA THR A 545 -21.23 -3.84 -4.13
C THR A 545 -22.22 -4.81 -3.49
N SER A 546 -22.96 -4.32 -2.49
CA SER A 546 -24.07 -5.04 -1.85
C SER A 546 -25.04 -4.01 -1.27
N PRO A 547 -26.23 -3.81 -1.89
CA PRO A 547 -27.22 -2.85 -1.42
C PRO A 547 -27.65 -3.13 0.03
N LYS A 548 -27.77 -4.41 0.40
CA LYS A 548 -28.13 -4.84 1.76
C LYS A 548 -27.10 -4.38 2.79
N LYS A 549 -25.80 -4.54 2.50
CA LYS A 549 -24.73 -4.09 3.41
C LYS A 549 -24.62 -2.57 3.45
N GLU A 550 -24.90 -1.89 2.35
CA GLU A 550 -24.86 -0.43 2.33
C GLU A 550 -25.98 0.18 3.17
N GLN A 551 -27.22 -0.33 3.05
CA GLN A 551 -28.33 0.08 3.90
C GLN A 551 -28.02 -0.17 5.38
N GLU A 552 -27.48 -1.34 5.69
CA GLU A 552 -27.06 -1.68 7.05
C GLU A 552 -26.03 -0.70 7.61
N ARG A 553 -25.02 -0.31 6.83
CA ARG A 553 -24.02 0.68 7.27
C ARG A 553 -24.68 2.00 7.60
N GLN A 554 -25.61 2.46 6.77
CA GLN A 554 -26.35 3.70 7.01
C GLN A 554 -27.17 3.62 8.30
N ASP A 555 -27.84 2.51 8.55
CA ASP A 555 -28.64 2.27 9.76
C ASP A 555 -27.77 2.21 11.03
N ILE A 556 -26.53 1.72 10.95
CA ILE A 556 -25.61 1.69 12.08
C ILE A 556 -25.00 3.08 12.32
N LEU A 557 -24.62 3.79 11.24
CA LEU A 557 -24.07 5.14 11.33
C LEU A 557 -25.07 6.15 11.90
N SER A 558 -26.37 6.01 11.64
CA SER A 558 -27.39 6.86 12.25
C SER A 558 -27.46 6.66 13.76
N LYS A 559 -27.46 5.40 14.24
CA LYS A 559 -27.45 5.06 15.68
C LYS A 559 -26.24 5.60 16.43
N ILE A 560 -25.07 5.68 15.77
CA ILE A 560 -23.88 6.29 16.38
C ILE A 560 -24.10 7.77 16.70
N ASN A 561 -24.86 8.49 15.88
CA ASN A 561 -25.11 9.92 16.05
C ASN A 561 -26.21 10.22 17.09
N ASP A 562 -27.14 9.30 17.32
CA ASP A 562 -28.31 9.51 18.19
C ASP A 562 -28.02 9.26 19.69
N SER A 563 -27.03 8.41 20.02
CA SER A 563 -26.81 7.90 21.39
C SER A 563 -25.85 8.74 22.25
N ILE A 564 -26.25 9.95 22.64
CA ILE A 564 -25.40 10.88 23.42
C ILE A 564 -25.23 10.45 24.91
N SER A 565 -26.22 9.80 25.51
CA SER A 565 -26.25 9.49 26.95
C SER A 565 -25.76 8.08 27.34
N GLU A 566 -25.34 7.28 26.38
CA GLU A 566 -24.90 5.90 26.60
C GLU A 566 -23.43 5.82 27.03
N THR A 567 -23.03 4.74 27.70
CA THR A 567 -21.61 4.40 27.86
C THR A 567 -21.00 4.15 26.47
N HIS A 568 -19.77 4.61 26.28
CA HIS A 568 -19.09 4.49 25.00
C HIS A 568 -17.89 3.54 25.12
N LEU A 569 -17.63 2.80 24.05
CA LEU A 569 -16.48 1.95 23.89
C LEU A 569 -15.55 2.51 22.80
N PHE A 570 -14.26 2.20 22.91
CA PHE A 570 -13.33 2.37 21.82
C PHE A 570 -13.20 1.09 21.01
N ILE A 571 -13.27 1.25 19.70
CA ILE A 571 -12.98 0.21 18.71
C ILE A 571 -11.80 0.64 17.84
N SER A 572 -11.05 -0.32 17.31
CA SER A 572 -9.97 -0.06 16.37
C SER A 572 -10.46 0.79 15.19
N ARG A 573 -9.81 1.92 14.94
CA ARG A 573 -10.07 2.75 13.76
C ARG A 573 -9.78 2.02 12.48
N LEU A 574 -8.76 1.16 12.50
CA LEU A 574 -8.43 0.32 11.37
C LEU A 574 -9.56 -0.67 11.06
N TRP A 575 -10.07 -1.39 12.07
CA TRP A 575 -11.23 -2.28 11.87
C TRP A 575 -12.47 -1.50 11.45
N PHE A 576 -12.78 -0.38 12.10
CA PHE A 576 -13.93 0.44 11.78
C PHE A 576 -13.92 0.95 10.33
N ASN A 577 -12.76 1.39 9.83
CA ASN A 577 -12.62 1.81 8.44
C ASN A 577 -12.80 0.64 7.45
N ARG A 578 -12.34 -0.57 7.79
CA ARG A 578 -12.63 -1.75 6.98
C ARG A 578 -14.14 -2.00 6.94
N TRP A 579 -14.82 -1.93 8.08
CA TRP A 579 -16.27 -2.11 8.14
C TRP A 579 -17.03 -1.07 7.30
N GLN A 580 -16.62 0.19 7.38
CA GLN A 580 -17.27 1.28 6.68
C GLN A 580 -17.09 1.21 5.16
N PHE A 581 -15.95 0.69 4.66
CA PHE A 581 -15.58 0.83 3.24
C PHE A 581 -15.29 -0.49 2.50
N MET A 582 -15.35 -1.63 3.19
CA MET A 582 -15.15 -2.96 2.62
C MET A 582 -16.33 -3.87 2.94
N MET A 583 -16.62 -4.82 2.05
CA MET A 583 -17.70 -5.77 2.21
C MET A 583 -17.36 -6.89 3.19
N THR A 584 -16.08 -7.21 3.38
CA THR A 584 -15.64 -8.24 4.33
C THR A 584 -14.64 -7.67 5.34
N PRO A 585 -15.10 -7.00 6.41
CA PRO A 585 -14.22 -6.40 7.41
C PRO A 585 -13.50 -7.38 8.34
N GLY A 586 -13.98 -8.63 8.42
CA GLY A 586 -13.50 -9.63 9.37
C GLY A 586 -13.97 -9.38 10.81
N PRO A 587 -13.55 -10.23 11.77
CA PRO A 587 -13.92 -10.07 13.17
C PRO A 587 -13.32 -8.80 13.78
N ILE A 588 -14.02 -8.23 14.76
CA ILE A 588 -13.52 -7.08 15.53
C ILE A 588 -12.21 -7.47 16.19
N THR A 589 -11.22 -6.58 16.03
CA THR A 589 -9.92 -6.70 16.70
C THR A 589 -9.55 -5.33 17.26
N ASN A 590 -9.23 -5.30 18.55
CA ASN A 590 -8.67 -4.14 19.23
C ASN A 590 -7.17 -4.32 19.52
N TYR A 591 -6.58 -5.47 19.14
CA TYR A 591 -5.16 -5.78 19.34
C TYR A 591 -4.22 -4.96 18.46
N ASP A 592 -4.66 -3.87 17.87
CA ASP A 592 -3.79 -2.85 17.32
C ASP A 592 -3.50 -1.73 18.35
N PHE A 593 -4.36 -1.57 19.38
CA PHE A 593 -4.14 -0.62 20.47
C PHE A 593 -4.17 -1.21 21.88
N ILE A 594 -4.75 -2.39 22.09
CA ILE A 594 -4.68 -3.11 23.38
C ILE A 594 -3.66 -4.24 23.37
N CYS A 595 -3.07 -4.54 24.53
CA CYS A 595 -2.23 -5.72 24.73
C CYS A 595 -3.07 -6.92 25.19
N SER A 596 -2.45 -8.11 25.23
CA SER A 596 -3.10 -9.35 25.70
C SER A 596 -3.55 -9.30 27.17
N HIS A 597 -3.00 -8.38 27.98
CA HIS A 597 -3.44 -8.14 29.35
C HIS A 597 -4.72 -7.30 29.46
N GLY A 598 -5.29 -6.85 28.33
CA GLY A 598 -6.52 -6.04 28.28
C GLY A 598 -6.32 -4.54 28.53
N GLY A 599 -5.08 -4.08 28.72
CA GLY A 599 -4.76 -2.65 28.83
C GLY A 599 -4.26 -2.06 27.52
N VAL A 600 -4.21 -0.72 27.42
CA VAL A 600 -3.64 -0.05 26.23
C VAL A 600 -2.15 -0.37 26.11
N ASN A 601 -1.71 -0.71 24.90
CA ASN A 601 -0.31 -0.91 24.60
C ASN A 601 0.45 0.41 24.77
N TRP A 602 1.44 0.41 25.66
CA TRP A 602 2.19 1.59 26.06
C TRP A 602 2.92 2.26 24.87
N ARG A 603 3.36 1.48 23.87
CA ARG A 603 4.08 1.99 22.68
C ARG A 603 3.21 2.90 21.81
N VAL A 604 1.90 2.65 21.79
CA VAL A 604 0.94 3.36 20.94
C VAL A 604 0.08 4.34 21.70
N TYR A 605 0.13 4.32 23.04
CA TYR A 605 -0.59 5.23 23.92
C TYR A 605 -0.52 6.71 23.49
N PRO A 606 0.65 7.27 23.08
CA PRO A 606 0.72 8.67 22.63
C PRO A 606 -0.10 8.98 21.36
N LYS A 607 -0.46 7.96 20.58
CA LYS A 607 -1.24 8.05 19.34
C LYS A 607 -2.63 7.42 19.47
N LEU A 608 -3.03 6.99 20.67
CA LEU A 608 -4.24 6.19 20.89
C LEU A 608 -5.48 6.85 20.27
N HIS A 609 -5.64 8.16 20.46
CA HIS A 609 -6.78 8.92 19.93
C HIS A 609 -6.92 8.79 18.39
N ASP A 610 -5.80 8.74 17.68
CA ASP A 610 -5.76 8.61 16.23
C ASP A 610 -5.94 7.16 15.75
N MET A 611 -5.91 6.19 16.68
CA MET A 611 -6.04 4.75 16.42
C MET A 611 -7.39 4.18 16.82
N VAL A 612 -8.22 4.92 17.55
CA VAL A 612 -9.53 4.44 18.01
C VAL A 612 -10.68 5.27 17.46
N VAL A 613 -11.86 4.64 17.36
CA VAL A 613 -13.14 5.30 17.12
C VAL A 613 -14.02 5.09 18.35
N ARG A 614 -14.66 6.15 18.83
CA ARG A 614 -15.60 6.09 19.95
C ARG A 614 -16.97 5.73 19.41
N ILE A 615 -17.58 4.65 19.90
CA ILE A 615 -18.93 4.23 19.52
C ILE A 615 -19.78 3.92 20.77
N PRO A 616 -21.12 4.09 20.70
CA PRO A 616 -22.02 3.70 21.78
C PRO A 616 -21.96 2.19 22.07
N PHE A 617 -22.18 1.79 23.32
CA PHE A 617 -22.14 0.39 23.74
C PHE A 617 -23.12 -0.49 22.93
N SER A 618 -24.35 -0.02 22.70
CA SER A 618 -25.37 -0.69 21.89
C SER A 618 -24.90 -0.96 20.46
N VAL A 619 -24.16 -0.02 19.86
CA VAL A 619 -23.59 -0.17 18.52
C VAL A 619 -22.45 -1.19 18.53
N TYR A 620 -21.57 -1.16 19.54
CA TYR A 620 -20.51 -2.15 19.67
C TYR A 620 -21.07 -3.57 19.79
N THR A 621 -22.09 -3.76 20.64
CA THR A 621 -22.76 -5.07 20.82
C THR A 621 -23.37 -5.55 19.51
N LEU A 622 -24.07 -4.68 18.78
CA LEU A 622 -24.63 -5.02 17.47
C LEU A 622 -23.56 -5.44 16.46
N LEU A 623 -22.44 -4.72 16.40
CA LEU A 623 -21.31 -5.06 15.52
C LEU A 623 -20.66 -6.38 15.93
N MET A 624 -20.49 -6.62 17.23
CA MET A 624 -19.91 -7.85 17.78
C MET A 624 -20.79 -9.07 17.51
N GLU A 625 -22.10 -8.97 17.72
CA GLU A 625 -23.05 -10.05 17.42
C GLU A 625 -23.00 -10.44 15.93
N LYS A 626 -22.76 -9.46 15.06
CA LYS A 626 -22.82 -9.66 13.62
C LYS A 626 -21.50 -10.11 13.00
N TYR A 627 -20.39 -9.52 13.41
CA TYR A 627 -19.07 -9.77 12.81
C TYR A 627 -18.16 -10.63 13.68
N GLY A 628 -18.53 -10.85 14.95
CA GLY A 628 -17.70 -11.53 15.93
C GLY A 628 -16.52 -10.69 16.40
N THR A 629 -15.71 -11.27 17.28
CA THR A 629 -14.45 -10.73 17.79
C THR A 629 -13.36 -11.79 17.69
N ASP A 630 -12.11 -11.36 17.58
CA ASP A 630 -10.91 -12.21 17.69
C ASP A 630 -10.54 -12.54 19.15
N GLY A 631 -11.42 -12.22 20.09
CA GLY A 631 -11.21 -12.37 21.53
C GLY A 631 -10.56 -11.15 22.18
N SER A 632 -10.32 -10.07 21.43
CA SER A 632 -9.91 -8.80 22.01
C SER A 632 -11.01 -8.23 22.93
N PRO A 633 -10.68 -7.84 24.18
CA PRO A 633 -11.69 -7.29 25.08
C PRO A 633 -12.18 -5.91 24.60
N PRO A 634 -13.45 -5.56 24.91
CA PRO A 634 -13.93 -4.19 24.73
C PRO A 634 -13.14 -3.24 25.65
N PHE A 635 -12.93 -2.01 25.21
CA PHE A 635 -12.21 -1.00 25.98
C PHE A 635 -13.13 0.20 26.23
N HIS A 636 -13.43 0.53 27.50
CA HIS A 636 -14.34 1.63 27.80
C HIS A 636 -13.67 2.98 27.51
N ALA A 637 -14.43 3.89 26.90
CA ALA A 637 -13.93 5.24 26.63
C ALA A 637 -13.62 6.00 27.93
N ASP A 638 -14.26 5.65 29.05
CA ASP A 638 -13.99 6.26 30.37
C ASP A 638 -12.69 5.73 31.01
N ASP A 639 -12.11 4.64 30.47
CA ASP A 639 -10.76 4.20 30.82
C ASP A 639 -9.67 5.07 30.15
N TYR A 640 -10.06 5.96 29.23
CA TYR A 640 -9.16 6.91 28.59
C TYR A 640 -8.51 7.83 29.62
N GLY A 641 -7.17 7.89 29.61
CA GLY A 641 -6.40 8.67 30.58
C GLY A 641 -5.96 7.88 31.83
N ARG A 642 -6.46 6.66 32.06
CA ARG A 642 -5.72 5.71 32.90
C ARG A 642 -4.42 5.36 32.16
N ALA A 643 -3.30 5.32 32.87
CA ALA A 643 -1.99 4.99 32.29
C ALA A 643 -2.05 3.67 31.51
N GLY A 644 -1.20 3.51 30.49
CA GLY A 644 -1.10 2.27 29.70
C GLY A 644 -0.93 1.01 30.57
N CYS A 645 -1.04 -0.17 29.96
CA CYS A 645 -0.99 -1.44 30.70
C CYS A 645 0.23 -1.51 31.64
N LYS A 646 -0.02 -1.53 32.97
CA LYS A 646 1.04 -1.54 34.00
C LYS A 646 1.96 -2.75 33.90
N ILE A 647 1.42 -3.90 33.48
CA ILE A 647 2.20 -5.12 33.29
C ILE A 647 3.19 -4.92 32.14
N CYS A 648 2.70 -4.48 30.97
CA CYS A 648 3.57 -4.19 29.82
C CYS A 648 4.59 -3.08 30.12
N GLU A 649 4.20 -2.07 30.91
CA GLU A 649 5.13 -1.01 31.34
C GLU A 649 6.27 -1.59 32.20
N GLN A 650 5.97 -2.49 33.14
CA GLN A 650 6.98 -3.15 33.96
C GLN A 650 7.88 -4.07 33.13
N GLU A 651 7.31 -4.82 32.19
CA GLU A 651 8.07 -5.67 31.25
C GLU A 651 9.01 -4.85 30.38
N GLU A 652 8.55 -3.72 29.82
CA GLU A 652 9.41 -2.84 29.03
C GLU A 652 10.51 -2.23 29.89
N ARG A 653 10.21 -1.79 31.12
CA ARG A 653 11.24 -1.28 32.04
C ARG A 653 12.32 -2.32 32.33
N LYS A 654 11.94 -3.60 32.51
CA LYS A 654 12.90 -4.71 32.68
C LYS A 654 13.72 -4.93 31.41
N LEU A 655 13.08 -4.89 30.24
CA LEU A 655 13.76 -5.00 28.95
C LEU A 655 14.73 -3.83 28.72
N ASP A 656 14.35 -2.60 29.03
CA ASP A 656 15.21 -1.42 28.96
C ASP A 656 16.41 -1.52 29.91
N GLN A 657 16.20 -2.01 31.13
CA GLN A 657 17.28 -2.30 32.06
C GLN A 657 18.25 -3.34 31.47
N ARG A 658 17.72 -4.40 30.86
CA ARG A 658 18.52 -5.42 30.16
C ARG A 658 19.30 -4.82 28.98
N ARG A 659 18.65 -4.04 28.11
CA ARG A 659 19.29 -3.33 26.97
C ARG A 659 20.46 -2.47 27.44
N ARG A 660 20.26 -1.66 28.48
CA ARG A 660 21.29 -0.80 29.06
C ARG A 660 22.42 -1.59 29.71
N LYS A 661 22.09 -2.71 30.36
CA LYS A 661 23.10 -3.59 30.97
C LYS A 661 23.96 -4.23 29.87
N GLU A 662 23.34 -4.89 28.89
CA GLU A 662 24.08 -5.54 27.79
C GLU A 662 24.91 -4.54 26.98
N ALA A 663 24.39 -3.34 26.73
CA ALA A 663 25.15 -2.27 26.09
C ALA A 663 26.42 -1.92 26.86
N ARG A 664 26.30 -1.70 28.18
CA ARG A 664 27.44 -1.37 29.05
C ARG A 664 28.44 -2.52 29.15
N ASP A 665 27.96 -3.74 29.33
CA ASP A 665 28.80 -4.93 29.46
C ASP A 665 29.62 -5.13 28.17
N ILE A 666 28.97 -5.00 27.00
CA ILE A 666 29.64 -5.09 25.69
C ILE A 666 30.61 -3.94 25.48
N ASP A 667 30.24 -2.70 25.78
CA ASP A 667 31.14 -1.54 25.64
C ASP A 667 32.41 -1.66 26.53
N GLN A 668 32.34 -2.42 27.63
CA GLN A 668 33.49 -2.69 28.51
C GLN A 668 34.40 -3.81 28.00
N ILE A 669 33.84 -4.83 27.35
CA ILE A 669 34.60 -6.03 26.93
C ILE A 669 34.96 -6.04 25.45
N ASP A 670 34.34 -5.18 24.63
CA ASP A 670 34.62 -5.05 23.20
C ASP A 670 35.89 -4.20 22.97
N THR A 671 37.05 -4.83 23.17
CA THR A 671 38.33 -4.25 22.80
C THR A 671 38.55 -4.45 21.30
N ASN A 672 38.69 -3.35 20.54
CA ASN A 672 39.05 -3.37 19.11
C ASN A 672 40.46 -3.94 18.82
N VAL A 673 41.14 -4.43 19.85
CA VAL A 673 42.50 -4.97 19.80
C VAL A 673 42.47 -6.34 20.48
N ILE A 674 43.01 -7.32 19.77
CA ILE A 674 43.23 -8.69 20.25
C ILE A 674 44.69 -8.81 20.67
N SER A 675 44.95 -9.37 21.85
CA SER A 675 46.30 -9.58 22.39
C SER A 675 47.05 -10.66 21.62
N HIS A 676 48.38 -10.69 21.70
CA HIS A 676 49.18 -11.68 20.98
C HIS A 676 48.84 -13.11 21.47
N GLY A 677 48.29 -13.94 20.58
CA GLY A 677 47.86 -15.33 20.89
C GLY A 677 46.36 -15.53 21.10
N GLU A 678 45.54 -14.49 21.02
CA GLU A 678 44.08 -14.58 21.07
C GLU A 678 43.47 -14.80 19.66
N CYS A 679 42.29 -15.42 19.61
CA CYS A 679 41.60 -15.78 18.38
C CYS A 679 40.30 -14.99 18.16
N TRP A 680 39.86 -14.91 16.91
CA TRP A 680 38.61 -14.28 16.50
C TRP A 680 37.45 -15.28 16.53
N TYR A 681 36.31 -14.82 17.02
CA TYR A 681 35.05 -15.55 16.97
C TYR A 681 34.16 -14.93 15.90
N LEU A 682 33.77 -15.72 14.90
CA LEU A 682 32.92 -15.24 13.82
C LEU A 682 31.44 -15.46 14.15
N ILE A 683 30.65 -14.41 13.97
CA ILE A 683 29.22 -14.37 14.29
C ILE A 683 28.41 -13.86 13.10
N SER A 684 27.18 -14.37 12.95
CA SER A 684 26.25 -13.96 11.90
C SER A 684 25.96 -12.47 11.97
N ASN A 685 26.14 -11.77 10.84
CA ASN A 685 25.85 -10.34 10.74
C ASN A 685 24.35 -10.08 10.91
N THR A 686 23.48 -11.00 10.48
CA THR A 686 22.02 -10.92 10.65
C THR A 686 21.63 -10.97 12.13
N TRP A 687 22.21 -11.92 12.88
CA TRP A 687 21.97 -12.01 14.32
C TRP A 687 22.53 -10.79 15.06
N LEU A 688 23.75 -10.36 14.73
CA LEU A 688 24.38 -9.22 15.37
C LEU A 688 23.62 -7.90 15.09
N GLN A 689 23.06 -7.72 13.89
CA GLN A 689 22.14 -6.63 13.59
C GLN A 689 20.86 -6.71 14.44
N SER A 690 20.33 -7.91 14.68
CA SER A 690 19.16 -8.10 15.55
C SER A 690 19.46 -7.70 16.99
N TRP A 691 20.65 -8.02 17.51
CA TRP A 691 21.11 -7.57 18.82
C TRP A 691 21.33 -6.04 18.88
N HIS A 692 21.94 -5.45 17.85
CA HIS A 692 22.05 -3.99 17.78
C HIS A 692 20.67 -3.31 17.73
N ASN A 693 19.70 -3.89 17.03
CA ASN A 693 18.32 -3.41 17.02
C ASN A 693 17.70 -3.49 18.42
N PHE A 694 17.87 -4.61 19.13
CA PHE A 694 17.43 -4.77 20.52
C PHE A 694 18.00 -3.67 21.43
N LYS A 695 19.31 -3.41 21.35
CA LYS A 695 19.98 -2.34 22.11
C LYS A 695 19.30 -0.97 21.91
N ASN A 696 18.76 -0.72 20.72
CA ASN A 696 18.11 0.53 20.33
C ASN A 696 16.58 0.51 20.50
N GLY A 697 16.02 -0.37 21.34
CA GLY A 697 14.59 -0.43 21.64
C GLY A 697 13.79 -1.43 20.80
N GLY A 698 14.47 -2.22 19.97
CA GLY A 698 13.90 -3.34 19.22
C GLY A 698 13.52 -4.55 20.10
N PRO A 699 12.95 -5.60 19.48
CA PRO A 699 12.62 -6.86 20.17
C PRO A 699 13.88 -7.62 20.58
N LEU A 700 13.74 -8.52 21.55
CA LEU A 700 14.82 -9.38 22.02
C LEU A 700 15.31 -10.29 20.88
N PRO A 701 16.62 -10.43 20.64
CA PRO A 701 17.13 -11.31 19.59
C PRO A 701 16.98 -12.78 20.03
N GLY A 702 16.85 -13.67 19.05
CA GLY A 702 16.83 -15.11 19.28
C GLY A 702 18.21 -15.69 19.62
N THR A 703 18.36 -17.00 19.56
CA THR A 703 19.65 -17.69 19.69
C THR A 703 20.60 -17.30 18.56
N ILE A 704 21.91 -17.33 18.80
CA ILE A 704 22.91 -17.08 17.76
C ILE A 704 22.78 -18.17 16.68
N ASP A 705 22.63 -17.77 15.42
CA ASP A 705 22.51 -18.68 14.28
C ASP A 705 23.61 -18.43 13.24
N ASN A 706 24.70 -19.16 13.40
CA ASN A 706 25.83 -19.14 12.46
C ASN A 706 25.63 -20.10 11.29
N THR A 707 24.54 -20.89 11.25
CA THR A 707 24.22 -21.74 10.08
C THR A 707 23.91 -20.91 8.82
N THR A 708 23.69 -19.60 9.00
CA THR A 708 23.59 -18.63 7.90
C THR A 708 24.83 -18.65 7.00
N PHE A 709 26.04 -18.76 7.55
CA PHE A 709 27.31 -18.80 6.80
C PHE A 709 28.13 -20.08 6.99
N LEU A 710 27.71 -20.99 7.88
CA LEU A 710 28.32 -22.30 8.13
C LEU A 710 27.37 -23.43 7.76
N HIS A 711 27.93 -24.57 7.35
CA HIS A 711 27.24 -25.85 7.36
C HIS A 711 27.12 -26.38 8.80
N GLU A 712 26.21 -27.34 9.02
CA GLU A 712 26.02 -27.98 10.33
C GLU A 712 27.30 -28.66 10.87
N ASP A 713 28.20 -29.07 9.97
CA ASP A 713 29.50 -29.65 10.28
C ASP A 713 30.62 -28.61 10.56
N GLY A 714 30.28 -27.32 10.59
CA GLY A 714 31.21 -26.22 10.89
C GLY A 714 32.04 -25.74 9.69
N ARG A 715 31.83 -26.28 8.48
CA ARG A 715 32.52 -25.81 7.27
C ARG A 715 31.92 -24.49 6.75
N PRO A 716 32.75 -23.51 6.33
CA PRO A 716 32.28 -22.31 5.65
C PRO A 716 31.49 -22.61 4.38
N LYS A 717 30.34 -21.95 4.19
CA LYS A 717 29.64 -21.94 2.90
C LYS A 717 30.46 -21.13 1.88
N PRO A 718 30.42 -21.49 0.59
CA PRO A 718 31.12 -20.74 -0.45
C PRO A 718 30.51 -19.34 -0.67
N GLY A 719 31.36 -18.35 -0.94
CA GLY A 719 30.95 -16.99 -1.34
C GLY A 719 30.52 -16.03 -0.21
N MET A 720 30.71 -16.40 1.06
CA MET A 720 30.35 -15.60 2.23
C MET A 720 31.29 -14.40 2.40
N LYS A 721 30.72 -13.23 2.62
CA LYS A 721 31.43 -11.93 2.67
C LYS A 721 31.39 -11.33 4.08
N ARG A 722 32.56 -10.86 4.52
CA ARG A 722 32.70 -10.09 5.77
C ARG A 722 31.81 -8.85 5.74
N ALA A 723 31.22 -8.51 6.89
CA ALA A 723 30.30 -7.39 7.13
C ALA A 723 28.94 -7.48 6.41
N ILE A 724 28.76 -8.44 5.49
CA ILE A 724 27.47 -8.76 4.86
C ILE A 724 26.88 -9.99 5.56
N ASP A 725 27.63 -11.10 5.61
CA ASP A 725 27.15 -12.38 6.12
C ASP A 725 27.64 -12.65 7.55
N TYR A 726 28.87 -12.25 7.87
CA TYR A 726 29.47 -12.46 9.20
C TYR A 726 30.35 -11.28 9.66
N ARG A 727 30.58 -11.20 10.97
CA ARG A 727 31.53 -10.27 11.62
C ARG A 727 32.37 -11.01 12.63
N ALA A 728 33.51 -10.43 13.01
CA ALA A 728 34.37 -10.97 14.05
C ALA A 728 34.18 -10.21 15.36
N VAL A 729 34.19 -10.95 16.46
CA VAL A 729 34.19 -10.42 17.83
C VAL A 729 35.31 -11.10 18.63
N ASN A 730 35.74 -10.49 19.72
CA ASN A 730 36.70 -11.10 20.62
C ASN A 730 36.04 -12.21 21.48
N ALA A 731 36.87 -13.00 22.16
CA ALA A 731 36.43 -14.13 22.97
C ALA A 731 35.45 -13.72 24.09
N ASN A 732 35.69 -12.58 24.74
CA ASN A 732 34.85 -12.10 25.83
C ASN A 732 33.43 -11.74 25.35
N VAL A 733 33.34 -11.04 24.21
CA VAL A 733 32.07 -10.71 23.56
C VAL A 733 31.33 -11.98 23.12
N TRP A 734 32.03 -12.94 22.51
CA TRP A 734 31.43 -14.22 22.13
C TRP A 734 30.86 -14.98 23.32
N ASN A 735 31.66 -15.14 24.38
CA ASN A 735 31.26 -15.84 25.59
C ASN A 735 30.06 -15.15 26.26
N TYR A 736 30.04 -13.82 26.29
CA TYR A 736 28.90 -13.05 26.78
C TYR A 736 27.62 -13.35 25.99
N PHE A 737 27.69 -13.30 24.66
CA PHE A 737 26.53 -13.56 23.81
C PHE A 737 26.05 -15.01 23.89
N VAL A 738 26.94 -16.00 23.86
CA VAL A 738 26.56 -17.41 24.00
C VAL A 738 25.96 -17.69 25.37
N HIS A 739 26.50 -17.09 26.45
CA HIS A 739 25.92 -17.23 27.78
C HIS A 739 24.51 -16.60 27.87
N SER A 740 24.30 -15.47 27.22
CA SER A 740 23.05 -14.70 27.31
C SER A 740 21.95 -15.19 26.35
N TYR A 741 22.33 -15.78 25.21
CA TYR A 741 21.43 -16.12 24.12
C TYR A 741 21.53 -17.57 23.64
N GLY A 742 22.59 -18.30 23.97
CA GLY A 742 22.87 -19.62 23.41
C GLY A 742 23.05 -19.61 21.89
N GLY A 743 23.02 -20.80 21.28
CA GLY A 743 23.10 -20.97 19.82
C GLY A 743 24.47 -21.45 19.33
N GLY A 744 24.71 -21.27 18.03
CA GLY A 744 25.91 -21.76 17.34
C GLY A 744 25.67 -21.96 15.83
N PRO A 745 26.52 -22.75 15.14
CA PRO A 745 27.76 -23.36 15.63
C PRO A 745 28.88 -22.32 15.87
N ILE A 746 29.81 -22.65 16.76
CA ILE A 746 30.99 -21.83 17.06
C ILE A 746 31.95 -21.80 15.86
N CYS A 747 32.56 -20.64 15.60
CA CYS A 747 33.53 -20.49 14.51
C CYS A 747 34.72 -19.67 14.98
N ILE A 748 35.87 -20.33 15.14
CA ILE A 748 37.09 -19.74 15.69
C ILE A 748 38.16 -19.67 14.59
N ARG A 749 38.82 -18.51 14.47
CA ARG A 749 39.86 -18.26 13.46
C ARG A 749 41.02 -17.46 14.05
N GLY A 750 42.24 -17.74 13.57
CA GLY A 750 43.42 -16.92 13.90
C GLY A 750 43.40 -15.56 13.21
N THR A 751 42.60 -15.41 12.15
CA THR A 751 42.39 -14.15 11.44
C THR A 751 40.90 -13.88 11.27
N ILE A 752 40.51 -12.66 10.89
CA ILE A 752 39.10 -12.30 10.64
C ILE A 752 38.55 -13.00 9.36
N ASP A 753 39.41 -13.64 8.56
CA ASP A 753 38.99 -14.36 7.36
C ASP A 753 38.34 -15.71 7.70
N LEU A 754 37.06 -15.87 7.34
CA LEU A 754 36.30 -17.11 7.50
C LEU A 754 36.95 -18.32 6.84
N TYR A 755 37.65 -18.11 5.72
CA TYR A 755 38.29 -19.19 4.97
C TYR A 755 39.72 -19.50 5.43
N SER A 756 40.25 -18.77 6.44
CA SER A 756 41.51 -19.16 7.05
C SER A 756 41.37 -20.48 7.81
N SER A 757 42.48 -21.16 8.07
CA SER A 757 42.50 -22.39 8.86
C SER A 757 41.75 -22.21 10.19
N PRO A 758 40.94 -23.20 10.62
CA PRO A 758 40.34 -23.20 11.94
C PRO A 758 41.40 -23.02 13.01
N TYR A 759 41.11 -22.18 14.01
CA TYR A 759 41.98 -22.07 15.17
C TYR A 759 41.64 -23.22 16.12
N THR A 760 42.59 -24.11 16.34
CA THR A 760 42.48 -25.16 17.36
C THR A 760 42.89 -24.54 18.69
N LEU A 761 41.96 -24.46 19.65
CA LEU A 761 42.22 -23.98 21.00
C LEU A 761 43.15 -24.91 21.77
#